data_AF-A0A0F3KSY2-F1
#
_entry.id   AF-A0A0F3KSY2-F1
#
_cell.length_a   1.000
_cell.length_b   1.000
_cell.length_c   1.000
_cell.angle_alpha   90.00
_cell.angle_beta   90.00
_cell.angle_gamma   90.00
#
_symmetry.space_group_name_H-M   'P 1'
#
loop_
_entity.id
_entity.type
_entity.pdbx_description
1 polymer ?
#
loop_
_entity_poly.entity_id
_entity_poly.type
_entity_poly.pdbx_seq_one_letter_code
_entity_poly.pdbx_strand_id
1 'polypeptide(L)'
;MERSETGVTPAATLSFSFLKIFRDGSAAVRPSFHIFSNGAQRCKVTIEFAAMEGGVPRKLTQAEIDAGFKLIAHAGGEPLGVGLGGAHAAWIISRSPGTFTWNEGLVQRFASSSPAESAGPEHEDTEVRESGTQTIDFWVSTIVADALRISVAFFNSAGVVVAATNWETEGAPEGSGYGDRNGKFNSSVNVVGTRFVQPDIEAYGRKRPGERHVLDATQIKWEDSSQTISYEHYISLTLYGTPFHWKYALAMITTDFSLWNDFRGEYSNCRDKWAITYIIQPGESRYRYDDKKIAWLYFLDAKMGKVSSYLDQFALPKAPDATVVTIGMVRNKYEFHVCDAHGDWVPPQTSLYLTLLDEFGNRHAIRLYFSEGHEREWVSIDKYTFPAAIESDDFSIDSLAIHPQQTRLYANGRQQARIGITLEPRLNGADTLLTEEEWASVRLLDHDSRKAIPFTESAWTGGEVGWAAQHEHNGYEYYPGSLSMAPQADSNTRYFFVSVDSAARGTSLRVAFSIKARDGKIYESTGYLTATDGTEHYDVSYDVRTGIDITQEEPAHYVGSDVHVSWRNLPLALGDVQDAVFNKAGAVSLAPRTGVGPAVRRMSCTPAGAMHWETLMPGDTNPCAMGFAEPGSKDIHCQRDIALLMEFPATLDRAEPYSGVIVLCGRTGIPMAGNEKLPRDRMAVTLLDSYGSEHELTVQFVNGTRDEIEFV
;
A
#
# COMPACT_ATOMS: atom_id res chain seq x y z
N MET A 1 -56.88 5.53 21.35
CA MET A 1 -55.62 4.87 21.75
C MET A 1 -55.35 3.81 20.69
N GLU A 2 -54.88 4.25 19.52
CA GLU A 2 -54.43 3.40 18.42
C GLU A 2 -52.95 3.77 18.21
N ARG A 3 -52.05 2.83 18.48
CA ARG A 3 -50.62 2.99 18.20
C ARG A 3 -50.42 2.70 16.71
N SER A 4 -49.96 3.69 15.95
CA SER A 4 -49.51 3.46 14.58
C SER A 4 -48.20 2.67 14.61
N GLU A 5 -48.23 1.44 14.09
CA GLU A 5 -47.03 0.68 13.77
C GLU A 5 -46.32 1.37 12.61
N THR A 6 -45.19 2.03 12.91
CA THR A 6 -44.24 2.48 11.89
C THR A 6 -43.58 1.24 11.29
N GLY A 7 -44.11 0.78 10.16
CA GLY A 7 -43.52 -0.29 9.36
C GLY A 7 -42.13 0.13 8.87
N VAL A 8 -41.09 -0.35 9.55
CA VAL A 8 -39.72 -0.31 9.05
C VAL A 8 -39.65 -1.32 7.92
N THR A 9 -39.65 -0.85 6.68
CA THR A 9 -39.40 -1.72 5.52
C THR A 9 -38.03 -2.38 5.73
N PRO A 10 -37.94 -3.72 5.79
CA PRO A 10 -36.66 -4.39 5.99
C PRO A 10 -35.70 -3.93 4.89
N ALA A 11 -34.47 -3.58 5.28
CA ALA A 11 -33.43 -3.18 4.33
C ALA A 11 -33.32 -4.25 3.24
N ALA A 12 -33.31 -3.81 1.98
CA ALA A 12 -33.24 -4.72 0.85
C ALA A 12 -32.01 -5.62 1.00
N THR A 13 -32.24 -6.94 1.04
CA THR A 13 -31.16 -7.90 1.25
C THR A 13 -30.41 -8.10 -0.07
N LEU A 14 -29.09 -7.93 -0.04
CA LEU A 14 -28.21 -8.22 -1.17
C LEU A 14 -28.24 -9.73 -1.45
N SER A 15 -28.42 -10.10 -2.72
CA SER A 15 -28.33 -11.48 -3.21
C SER A 15 -27.63 -11.54 -4.56
N PHE A 16 -27.46 -12.73 -5.11
CA PHE A 16 -26.82 -12.95 -6.41
C PHE A 16 -27.75 -13.81 -7.28
N SER A 17 -27.94 -13.42 -8.54
CA SER A 17 -28.62 -14.26 -9.54
C SER A 17 -27.64 -15.20 -10.26
N PHE A 18 -26.38 -14.77 -10.35
CA PHE A 18 -25.30 -15.48 -11.02
C PHE A 18 -24.00 -15.32 -10.22
N LEU A 19 -23.25 -16.41 -10.06
CA LEU A 19 -21.92 -16.42 -9.46
C LEU A 19 -21.13 -17.62 -9.98
N LYS A 20 -20.09 -17.36 -10.77
CA LYS A 20 -19.24 -18.36 -11.42
C LYS A 20 -17.78 -18.03 -11.19
N ILE A 21 -16.97 -19.05 -10.92
CA ILE A 21 -15.52 -18.97 -10.91
C ILE A 21 -14.97 -19.81 -12.06
N PHE A 22 -14.08 -19.25 -12.85
CA PHE A 22 -13.49 -19.92 -14.00
C PHE A 22 -12.07 -19.44 -14.28
N ARG A 23 -11.38 -20.19 -15.13
CA ARG A 23 -10.06 -19.81 -15.65
C ARG A 23 -10.24 -19.02 -16.94
N ASP A 24 -9.51 -17.92 -17.06
CA ASP A 24 -9.52 -17.09 -18.26
C ASP A 24 -9.24 -17.93 -19.53
N GLY A 25 -10.10 -17.78 -20.55
CA GLY A 25 -10.01 -18.50 -21.81
C GLY A 25 -10.46 -19.98 -21.82
N SER A 26 -10.97 -20.53 -20.71
CA SER A 26 -11.49 -21.91 -20.68
C SER A 26 -13.02 -21.97 -20.69
N ALA A 27 -13.59 -22.74 -21.63
CA ALA A 27 -15.02 -23.09 -21.66
C ALA A 27 -15.33 -24.34 -20.80
N ALA A 28 -14.34 -24.92 -20.11
CA ALA A 28 -14.53 -26.16 -19.37
C ALA A 28 -15.40 -25.95 -18.12
N VAL A 29 -16.29 -26.91 -17.86
CA VAL A 29 -17.20 -26.94 -16.70
C VAL A 29 -16.45 -27.02 -15.36
N ARG A 30 -15.27 -27.65 -15.35
CA ARG A 30 -14.31 -27.71 -14.24
C ARG A 30 -12.90 -27.53 -14.77
N PRO A 31 -12.40 -26.30 -14.98
CA PRO A 31 -11.06 -26.13 -15.49
C PRO A 31 -10.06 -26.58 -14.42
N SER A 32 -9.33 -27.65 -14.72
CA SER A 32 -8.10 -28.00 -14.00
C SER A 32 -6.94 -27.24 -14.63
N PHE A 33 -6.05 -26.70 -13.82
CA PHE A 33 -4.80 -26.14 -14.32
C PHE A 33 -3.63 -26.38 -13.39
N HIS A 34 -2.44 -26.42 -14.01
CA HIS A 34 -1.19 -26.69 -13.32
C HIS A 34 -0.40 -25.40 -13.12
N ILE A 35 0.22 -25.29 -11.95
CA ILE A 35 1.12 -24.20 -11.60
C ILE A 35 2.36 -24.76 -10.89
N PHE A 36 3.53 -24.16 -11.07
CA PHE A 36 4.68 -24.56 -10.28
C PHE A 36 4.46 -24.25 -8.80
N SER A 37 4.79 -25.22 -7.95
CA SER A 37 4.69 -25.15 -6.48
C SER A 37 5.85 -24.35 -5.86
N ASN A 38 6.13 -23.17 -6.42
CA ASN A 38 7.24 -22.29 -6.04
C ASN A 38 6.78 -21.00 -5.33
N GLY A 39 5.46 -20.78 -5.20
CA GLY A 39 4.85 -19.59 -4.60
C GLY A 39 4.99 -18.28 -5.41
N ALA A 40 5.78 -18.29 -6.48
CA ALA A 40 6.12 -17.12 -7.29
C ALA A 40 5.24 -17.01 -8.54
N GLN A 41 5.04 -18.13 -9.25
CA GLN A 41 4.15 -18.18 -10.40
C GLN A 41 2.72 -17.98 -9.96
N ARG A 42 1.96 -17.13 -10.67
CA ARG A 42 0.55 -16.88 -10.38
C ARG A 42 -0.32 -17.17 -11.58
N CYS A 43 -1.41 -17.92 -11.37
CA CYS A 43 -2.43 -18.17 -12.38
C CYS A 43 -3.66 -17.30 -12.12
N LYS A 44 -4.19 -16.70 -13.18
CA LYS A 44 -5.40 -15.89 -13.12
C LYS A 44 -6.65 -16.78 -13.00
N VAL A 45 -7.54 -16.41 -12.09
CA VAL A 45 -8.88 -16.96 -11.93
C VAL A 45 -9.86 -15.80 -11.93
N THR A 46 -10.90 -15.89 -12.74
CA THR A 46 -11.91 -14.84 -12.89
C THR A 46 -13.20 -15.29 -12.24
N ILE A 47 -13.82 -14.39 -11.49
CA ILE A 47 -15.18 -14.55 -10.98
C ILE A 47 -16.08 -13.65 -11.79
N GLU A 48 -17.16 -14.21 -12.33
CA GLU A 48 -18.25 -13.46 -12.95
C GLU A 48 -19.49 -13.57 -12.08
N PHE A 49 -20.16 -12.44 -11.84
CA PHE A 49 -21.29 -12.39 -10.93
C PHE A 49 -22.32 -11.36 -11.38
N ALA A 50 -23.58 -11.57 -10.99
CA ALA A 50 -24.66 -10.60 -11.11
C ALA A 50 -25.34 -10.45 -9.73
N ALA A 51 -25.17 -9.27 -9.13
CA ALA A 51 -25.75 -8.96 -7.83
C ALA A 51 -27.15 -8.36 -7.97
N MET A 52 -27.99 -8.63 -6.99
CA MET A 52 -29.39 -8.22 -6.93
C MET A 52 -29.66 -7.58 -5.56
N GLU A 53 -30.45 -6.51 -5.52
CA GLU A 53 -30.93 -5.91 -4.27
C GLU A 53 -32.45 -5.77 -4.36
N GLY A 54 -33.17 -6.46 -3.48
CA GLY A 54 -34.64 -6.50 -3.54
C GLY A 54 -35.18 -7.09 -4.85
N GLY A 55 -34.42 -7.99 -5.50
CA GLY A 55 -34.79 -8.59 -6.79
C GLY A 55 -34.53 -7.70 -8.01
N VAL A 56 -33.88 -6.56 -7.85
CA VAL A 56 -33.45 -5.68 -8.95
C VAL A 56 -31.94 -5.79 -9.16
N PRO A 57 -31.43 -5.87 -10.42
CA PRO A 57 -29.99 -5.88 -10.67
C PRO A 57 -29.29 -4.67 -10.06
N ARG A 58 -28.19 -4.94 -9.35
CA ARG A 58 -27.35 -3.92 -8.71
C ARG A 58 -25.90 -4.13 -9.10
N LYS A 59 -25.24 -3.04 -9.48
CA LYS A 59 -23.79 -3.01 -9.65
C LYS A 59 -23.12 -2.81 -8.29
N LEU A 60 -22.28 -3.73 -7.86
CA LEU A 60 -21.45 -3.56 -6.66
C LEU A 60 -20.34 -2.53 -6.93
N THR A 61 -20.05 -1.73 -5.90
CA THR A 61 -18.91 -0.80 -5.92
C THR A 61 -17.58 -1.55 -5.77
N GLN A 62 -16.47 -0.94 -6.17
CA GLN A 62 -15.15 -1.57 -6.03
C GLN A 62 -14.81 -1.89 -4.55
N ALA A 63 -15.15 -1.00 -3.62
CA ALA A 63 -14.93 -1.22 -2.20
C ALA A 63 -15.71 -2.44 -1.66
N GLU A 64 -16.95 -2.65 -2.10
CA GLU A 64 -17.75 -3.82 -1.72
C GLU A 64 -17.18 -5.10 -2.32
N ILE A 65 -16.72 -5.03 -3.56
CA ILE A 65 -16.09 -6.14 -4.26
C ILE A 65 -14.78 -6.56 -3.56
N ASP A 66 -13.95 -5.58 -3.17
CA ASP A 66 -12.66 -5.80 -2.52
C ASP A 66 -12.83 -6.36 -1.11
N ALA A 67 -13.80 -5.87 -0.35
CA ALA A 67 -14.09 -6.33 1.01
C ALA A 67 -14.84 -7.67 1.04
N GLY A 68 -15.73 -7.91 0.06
CA GLY A 68 -16.69 -9.01 0.10
C GLY A 68 -16.18 -10.31 -0.51
N PHE A 69 -15.55 -10.28 -1.69
CA PHE A 69 -15.16 -11.51 -2.38
C PHE A 69 -13.88 -12.12 -1.80
N LYS A 70 -13.94 -13.43 -1.49
CA LYS A 70 -12.78 -14.24 -1.09
C LYS A 70 -12.80 -15.57 -1.84
N LEU A 71 -11.60 -16.05 -2.19
CA LEU A 71 -11.43 -17.44 -2.60
C LEU A 71 -11.44 -18.34 -1.36
N ILE A 72 -12.11 -19.48 -1.46
CA ILE A 72 -12.29 -20.44 -0.38
C ILE A 72 -11.86 -21.84 -0.86
N ALA A 73 -11.42 -22.69 0.06
CA ALA A 73 -11.33 -24.11 -0.20
C ALA A 73 -12.74 -24.65 -0.47
N HIS A 74 -12.89 -25.45 -1.51
CA HIS A 74 -14.21 -26.00 -1.86
C HIS A 74 -14.73 -26.92 -0.74
N ALA A 75 -13.87 -27.82 -0.26
CA ALA A 75 -14.15 -28.57 0.95
C ALA A 75 -13.97 -27.65 2.17
N GLY A 76 -14.97 -27.60 3.05
CA GLY A 76 -14.94 -26.84 4.32
C GLY A 76 -15.32 -25.36 4.20
N GLY A 77 -14.99 -24.70 3.08
CA GLY A 77 -15.38 -23.30 2.83
C GLY A 77 -14.48 -22.27 3.52
N GLU A 78 -13.33 -22.69 4.03
CA GLU A 78 -12.36 -21.81 4.68
C GLU A 78 -11.72 -20.85 3.67
N PRO A 79 -11.58 -19.56 3.97
CA PRO A 79 -10.90 -18.62 3.09
C PRO A 79 -9.42 -18.95 2.89
N LEU A 80 -8.94 -18.82 1.65
CA LEU A 80 -7.54 -19.01 1.28
C LEU A 80 -6.73 -17.74 1.57
N GLY A 81 -5.42 -17.89 1.83
CA GLY A 81 -4.50 -16.78 2.06
C GLY A 81 -4.62 -16.08 3.43
N VAL A 82 -5.37 -16.64 4.39
CA VAL A 82 -5.53 -16.06 5.73
C VAL A 82 -4.37 -16.47 6.66
N GLY A 83 -3.25 -15.75 6.57
CA GLY A 83 -2.12 -15.84 7.50
C GLY A 83 -1.39 -17.19 7.54
N LEU A 84 -0.23 -17.23 8.20
CA LEU A 84 0.67 -18.40 8.27
C LEU A 84 0.14 -19.58 9.12
N GLY A 85 -1.08 -19.49 9.66
CA GLY A 85 -1.67 -20.53 10.54
C GLY A 85 -2.92 -21.23 10.00
N GLY A 86 -3.44 -20.82 8.84
CA GLY A 86 -4.63 -21.43 8.24
C GLY A 86 -4.34 -22.80 7.63
N ALA A 87 -5.37 -23.67 7.55
CA ALA A 87 -5.28 -25.00 6.91
C ALA A 87 -4.79 -24.97 5.45
N HIS A 88 -4.84 -23.79 4.81
CA HIS A 88 -4.41 -23.55 3.44
C HIS A 88 -3.36 -22.43 3.33
N ALA A 89 -2.53 -22.22 4.36
CA ALA A 89 -1.47 -21.19 4.36
C ALA A 89 -0.47 -21.33 3.20
N ALA A 90 -0.34 -22.52 2.61
CA ALA A 90 0.50 -22.77 1.44
C ALA A 90 -0.08 -22.20 0.12
N TRP A 91 -1.35 -21.77 0.11
CA TRP A 91 -2.04 -21.20 -1.05
C TRP A 91 -2.13 -19.68 -0.91
N ILE A 92 -1.49 -18.98 -1.84
CA ILE A 92 -1.32 -17.53 -1.82
C ILE A 92 -2.27 -16.93 -2.86
N ILE A 93 -3.09 -15.97 -2.41
CA ILE A 93 -4.08 -15.27 -3.23
C ILE A 93 -3.69 -13.79 -3.36
N SER A 94 -3.76 -13.24 -4.57
CA SER A 94 -3.51 -11.82 -4.85
C SER A 94 -4.59 -11.21 -5.75
N ARG A 95 -4.72 -9.89 -5.70
CA ARG A 95 -5.51 -9.04 -6.62
C ARG A 95 -4.67 -8.46 -7.76
N SER A 96 -3.38 -8.78 -7.81
CA SER A 96 -2.45 -8.30 -8.83
C SER A 96 -1.77 -9.47 -9.54
N PRO A 97 -1.51 -9.34 -10.86
CA PRO A 97 -0.68 -10.29 -11.56
C PRO A 97 0.70 -10.36 -10.92
N GLY A 98 1.25 -11.57 -10.87
CA GLY A 98 2.64 -11.75 -10.49
C GLY A 98 3.56 -11.21 -11.60
N THR A 99 4.82 -10.99 -11.25
CA THR A 99 5.84 -10.58 -12.23
C THR A 99 6.39 -11.78 -13.02
N PHE A 100 5.96 -13.01 -12.73
CA PHE A 100 6.42 -14.25 -13.34
C PHE A 100 5.46 -14.75 -14.41
N THR A 101 6.04 -15.30 -15.47
CA THR A 101 5.29 -15.90 -16.57
C THR A 101 4.59 -17.17 -16.09
N TRP A 102 3.35 -17.37 -16.50
CA TRP A 102 2.67 -18.65 -16.36
C TRP A 102 2.45 -19.28 -17.75
N ASN A 103 2.92 -20.53 -17.89
CA ASN A 103 2.74 -21.32 -19.10
C ASN A 103 2.31 -22.73 -18.69
N GLU A 104 1.00 -22.97 -18.68
CA GLU A 104 0.45 -24.24 -18.24
C GLU A 104 0.95 -25.42 -19.08
N GLY A 105 1.01 -25.28 -20.41
CA GLY A 105 1.45 -26.37 -21.29
C GLY A 105 2.88 -26.82 -20.98
N LEU A 106 3.73 -25.91 -20.51
CA LEU A 106 5.05 -26.23 -19.98
C LEU A 106 4.95 -26.94 -18.62
N VAL A 107 4.18 -26.39 -17.66
CA VAL A 107 4.02 -26.98 -16.31
C VAL A 107 3.46 -28.41 -16.38
N GLN A 108 2.45 -28.66 -17.24
CA GLN A 108 1.86 -29.99 -17.44
C GLN A 108 2.88 -31.03 -17.90
N ARG A 109 3.90 -30.65 -18.68
CA ARG A 109 5.00 -31.57 -19.06
C ARG A 109 5.84 -32.04 -17.87
N PHE A 110 5.83 -31.29 -16.77
CA PHE A 110 6.47 -31.69 -15.51
C PHE A 110 5.55 -32.51 -14.61
N ALA A 111 4.23 -32.41 -14.80
CA ALA A 111 3.24 -33.18 -14.05
C ALA A 111 3.06 -34.62 -14.58
N SER A 112 3.42 -34.88 -15.85
CA SER A 112 3.08 -36.08 -16.61
C SER A 112 3.86 -37.37 -16.26
N SER A 113 4.38 -37.50 -15.04
CA SER A 113 4.59 -38.84 -14.45
C SER A 113 3.29 -39.47 -13.92
N SER A 114 2.18 -38.72 -13.88
CA SER A 114 0.84 -39.25 -13.62
C SER A 114 0.07 -39.51 -14.93
N PRO A 115 -0.70 -40.62 -15.02
CA PRO A 115 -1.44 -40.98 -16.22
C PRO A 115 -2.41 -39.86 -16.59
N ALA A 116 -2.34 -39.44 -17.85
CA ALA A 116 -3.19 -38.39 -18.41
C ALA A 116 -4.67 -38.69 -18.12
N GLU A 117 -5.30 -37.87 -17.28
CA GLU A 117 -6.76 -37.79 -17.28
C GLU A 117 -7.19 -37.37 -18.68
N SER A 118 -7.94 -38.23 -19.36
CA SER A 118 -8.47 -37.95 -20.68
C SER A 118 -9.30 -36.67 -20.59
N ALA A 119 -8.88 -35.61 -21.28
CA ALA A 119 -9.69 -34.43 -21.49
C ALA A 119 -11.05 -34.90 -22.03
N GLY A 120 -12.10 -34.75 -21.21
CA GLY A 120 -13.47 -34.98 -21.66
C GLY A 120 -13.76 -34.07 -22.85
N PRO A 121 -14.73 -34.42 -23.71
CA PRO A 121 -15.09 -33.60 -24.86
C PRO A 121 -15.39 -32.17 -24.41
N GLU A 122 -14.67 -31.20 -24.99
CA GLU A 122 -14.97 -29.78 -24.84
C GLU A 122 -16.37 -29.54 -25.41
N HIS A 123 -17.35 -29.43 -24.52
CA HIS A 123 -18.65 -28.90 -24.90
C HIS A 123 -18.46 -27.39 -25.12
N GLU A 124 -18.43 -26.96 -26.39
CA GLU A 124 -18.65 -25.54 -26.75
C GLU A 124 -20.10 -25.17 -26.41
N ASP A 125 -20.37 -24.99 -25.13
CA ASP A 125 -21.59 -24.30 -24.72
C ASP A 125 -21.38 -22.82 -25.01
N THR A 126 -22.09 -22.34 -26.04
CA THR A 126 -22.28 -20.91 -26.32
C THR A 126 -23.04 -20.29 -25.15
N GLU A 127 -22.35 -20.05 -24.03
CA GLU A 127 -22.93 -19.41 -22.85
C GLU A 127 -23.34 -17.99 -23.22
N VAL A 128 -24.65 -17.74 -23.19
CA VAL A 128 -25.21 -16.40 -23.30
C VAL A 128 -24.83 -15.66 -22.03
N ARG A 129 -23.86 -14.75 -22.11
CA ARG A 129 -23.52 -13.85 -21.00
C ARG A 129 -24.77 -13.10 -20.54
N GLU A 130 -25.09 -13.18 -19.26
CA GLU A 130 -26.18 -12.39 -18.69
C GLU A 130 -25.88 -10.89 -18.82
N SER A 131 -26.89 -10.10 -19.16
CA SER A 131 -26.73 -8.65 -19.20
C SER A 131 -26.55 -8.10 -17.78
N GLY A 132 -25.48 -7.32 -17.58
CA GLY A 132 -25.20 -6.68 -16.30
C GLY A 132 -24.27 -7.45 -15.36
N THR A 133 -23.58 -8.51 -15.83
CA THR A 133 -22.53 -9.17 -15.04
C THR A 133 -21.34 -8.24 -14.80
N GLN A 134 -20.70 -8.43 -13.65
CA GLN A 134 -19.40 -7.86 -13.31
C GLN A 134 -18.38 -8.98 -13.20
N THR A 135 -17.12 -8.66 -13.49
CA THR A 135 -16.01 -9.59 -13.30
C THR A 135 -15.04 -9.08 -12.26
N ILE A 136 -14.39 -10.01 -11.58
CA ILE A 136 -13.19 -9.72 -10.80
C ILE A 136 -12.16 -10.81 -10.95
N ASP A 137 -10.90 -10.39 -11.02
CA ASP A 137 -9.77 -11.27 -11.16
C ASP A 137 -9.05 -11.49 -9.83
N PHE A 138 -8.64 -12.73 -9.62
CA PHE A 138 -7.72 -13.16 -8.58
C PHE A 138 -6.55 -13.89 -9.21
N TRP A 139 -5.44 -13.91 -8.49
CA TRP A 139 -4.23 -14.61 -8.87
C TRP A 139 -3.87 -15.62 -7.79
N VAL A 140 -3.79 -16.89 -8.18
CA VAL A 140 -3.55 -18.02 -7.28
C VAL A 140 -2.13 -18.52 -7.47
N SER A 141 -1.44 -18.79 -6.36
CA SER A 141 -0.13 -19.44 -6.33
C SER A 141 -0.04 -20.42 -5.15
N THR A 142 0.93 -21.33 -5.19
CA THR A 142 1.08 -22.35 -4.14
C THR A 142 2.54 -22.74 -3.96
N ILE A 143 2.89 -23.16 -2.75
CA ILE A 143 4.19 -23.79 -2.41
C ILE A 143 4.07 -25.31 -2.19
N VAL A 144 2.86 -25.86 -2.25
CA VAL A 144 2.61 -27.31 -2.14
C VAL A 144 2.28 -27.90 -3.49
N ALA A 145 2.59 -29.18 -3.66
CA ALA A 145 2.34 -29.94 -4.89
C ALA A 145 0.96 -30.61 -4.93
N ASP A 146 0.12 -30.34 -3.92
CA ASP A 146 -1.20 -30.93 -3.83
C ASP A 146 -2.18 -30.21 -4.75
N ALA A 147 -3.24 -30.91 -5.13
CA ALA A 147 -4.37 -30.32 -5.81
C ALA A 147 -5.31 -29.66 -4.79
N LEU A 148 -5.81 -28.47 -5.10
CA LEU A 148 -6.87 -27.81 -4.35
C LEU A 148 -8.02 -27.43 -5.29
N ARG A 149 -9.22 -27.86 -4.93
CA ARG A 149 -10.46 -27.37 -5.54
C ARG A 149 -10.82 -26.05 -4.86
N ILE A 150 -10.85 -24.97 -5.64
CA ILE A 150 -11.07 -23.60 -5.18
C ILE A 150 -12.47 -23.15 -5.61
N SER A 151 -13.18 -22.53 -4.67
CA SER A 151 -14.47 -21.88 -4.89
C SER A 151 -14.38 -20.40 -4.48
N VAL A 152 -15.46 -19.66 -4.68
CA VAL A 152 -15.58 -18.25 -4.24
C VAL A 152 -16.73 -18.11 -3.26
N ALA A 153 -16.57 -17.22 -2.27
CA ALA A 153 -17.65 -16.73 -1.43
C ALA A 153 -17.65 -15.20 -1.36
N PHE A 154 -18.84 -14.63 -1.20
CA PHE A 154 -19.06 -13.22 -0.91
C PHE A 154 -19.51 -13.06 0.55
N PHE A 155 -18.78 -12.26 1.30
CA PHE A 155 -19.06 -11.92 2.70
C PHE A 155 -19.64 -10.51 2.79
N ASN A 156 -20.64 -10.31 3.64
CA ASN A 156 -21.08 -8.95 3.97
C ASN A 156 -20.13 -8.28 4.98
N SER A 157 -20.40 -7.02 5.33
CA SER A 157 -19.61 -6.25 6.31
C SER A 157 -19.59 -6.86 7.72
N ALA A 158 -20.53 -7.76 8.05
CA ALA A 158 -20.56 -8.51 9.30
C ALA A 158 -19.77 -9.82 9.24
N GLY A 159 -19.11 -10.12 8.12
CA GLY A 159 -18.37 -11.37 7.93
C GLY A 159 -19.26 -12.60 7.70
N VAL A 160 -20.54 -12.41 7.38
CA VAL A 160 -21.48 -13.50 7.07
C VAL A 160 -21.45 -13.79 5.58
N VAL A 161 -21.38 -15.07 5.22
CA VAL A 161 -21.44 -15.54 3.82
C VAL A 161 -22.84 -15.26 3.26
N VAL A 162 -22.92 -14.43 2.22
CA VAL A 162 -24.15 -14.12 1.48
C VAL A 162 -24.32 -15.07 0.30
N ALA A 163 -23.22 -15.43 -0.36
CA ALA A 163 -23.22 -16.37 -1.48
C ALA A 163 -21.90 -17.16 -1.53
N ALA A 164 -21.95 -18.42 -1.95
CA ALA A 164 -20.77 -19.25 -2.17
C ALA A 164 -20.98 -20.28 -3.28
N THR A 165 -19.90 -20.65 -3.96
CA THR A 165 -19.91 -21.60 -5.09
C THR A 165 -19.52 -23.04 -4.74
N ASN A 166 -19.37 -23.36 -3.46
CA ASN A 166 -18.97 -24.69 -2.99
C ASN A 166 -20.16 -25.59 -2.62
N TRP A 167 -21.33 -25.37 -3.22
CA TRP A 167 -22.52 -26.17 -2.96
C TRP A 167 -22.83 -27.11 -4.11
N GLU A 168 -22.77 -28.41 -3.85
CA GLU A 168 -23.29 -29.42 -4.77
C GLU A 168 -24.81 -29.51 -4.57
N THR A 169 -25.57 -28.59 -5.15
CA THR A 169 -27.03 -28.62 -5.10
C THR A 169 -27.62 -29.60 -6.11
N GLU A 170 -28.61 -30.39 -5.67
CA GLU A 170 -29.48 -31.18 -6.55
C GLU A 170 -30.20 -30.25 -7.54
N GLY A 171 -29.68 -30.12 -8.76
CA GLY A 171 -30.35 -29.41 -9.86
C GLY A 171 -29.62 -28.23 -10.48
N ALA A 172 -28.50 -27.76 -9.93
CA ALA A 172 -27.62 -26.81 -10.62
C ALA A 172 -26.48 -27.58 -11.28
N PRO A 173 -26.43 -27.66 -12.64
CA PRO A 173 -25.28 -28.20 -13.32
C PRO A 173 -24.05 -27.45 -12.84
N GLU A 174 -23.02 -28.19 -12.47
CA GLU A 174 -21.77 -27.56 -12.09
C GLU A 174 -21.24 -26.66 -13.19
N GLY A 175 -20.53 -25.59 -12.81
CA GLY A 175 -19.92 -24.67 -13.76
C GLY A 175 -20.93 -23.75 -14.46
N SER A 176 -22.24 -23.95 -14.28
CA SER A 176 -23.27 -23.12 -14.91
C SER A 176 -23.33 -21.68 -14.40
N GLY A 177 -22.77 -21.41 -13.22
CA GLY A 177 -22.87 -20.10 -12.56
C GLY A 177 -24.26 -19.76 -12.00
N TYR A 178 -25.26 -20.61 -12.27
CA TYR A 178 -26.61 -20.49 -11.75
C TYR A 178 -26.73 -21.21 -10.41
N GLY A 179 -27.33 -20.52 -9.43
CA GLY A 179 -27.54 -21.02 -8.09
C GLY A 179 -29.02 -21.20 -7.75
N ASP A 180 -29.29 -21.57 -6.50
CA ASP A 180 -30.64 -21.71 -5.95
C ASP A 180 -31.33 -20.35 -5.65
N ARG A 181 -30.70 -19.23 -6.02
CA ARG A 181 -31.06 -17.84 -5.68
C ARG A 181 -31.06 -17.49 -4.18
N ASN A 182 -30.68 -18.43 -3.32
CA ASN A 182 -30.49 -18.25 -1.88
C ASN A 182 -29.01 -18.25 -1.48
N GLY A 183 -28.13 -17.90 -2.43
CA GLY A 183 -26.69 -17.82 -2.18
C GLY A 183 -25.93 -19.12 -2.37
N LYS A 184 -26.57 -20.22 -2.81
CA LYS A 184 -25.86 -21.49 -3.07
C LYS A 184 -25.66 -21.70 -4.57
N PHE A 185 -24.39 -21.74 -4.96
CA PHE A 185 -23.95 -21.92 -6.34
C PHE A 185 -23.01 -23.13 -6.44
N ASN A 186 -22.87 -23.69 -7.64
CA ASN A 186 -21.97 -24.82 -7.91
C ASN A 186 -20.94 -24.45 -8.98
N SER A 187 -19.79 -23.95 -8.57
CA SER A 187 -18.70 -23.56 -9.47
C SER A 187 -17.36 -23.63 -8.76
N SER A 188 -16.38 -24.24 -9.40
CA SER A 188 -15.05 -24.41 -8.83
C SER A 188 -13.99 -24.55 -9.91
N VAL A 189 -12.75 -24.28 -9.54
CA VAL A 189 -11.57 -24.53 -10.36
C VAL A 189 -10.63 -25.47 -9.62
N ASN A 190 -9.98 -26.40 -10.32
CA ASN A 190 -8.98 -27.28 -9.72
C ASN A 190 -7.60 -26.73 -10.03
N VAL A 191 -6.82 -26.44 -8.98
CA VAL A 191 -5.44 -25.98 -9.13
C VAL A 191 -4.51 -27.07 -8.65
N VAL A 192 -3.59 -27.51 -9.51
CA VAL A 192 -2.63 -28.58 -9.20
C VAL A 192 -1.24 -27.97 -9.09
N GLY A 193 -0.70 -27.96 -7.87
CA GLY A 193 0.70 -27.63 -7.67
C GLY A 193 1.61 -28.67 -8.31
N THR A 194 2.60 -28.25 -9.09
CA THR A 194 3.55 -29.13 -9.77
C THR A 194 4.95 -28.82 -9.28
N ARG A 195 5.70 -29.83 -8.82
CA ARG A 195 7.09 -29.62 -8.41
C ARG A 195 7.94 -29.39 -9.65
N PHE A 196 8.75 -28.33 -9.62
CA PHE A 196 9.75 -28.15 -10.64
C PHE A 196 10.83 -29.22 -10.51
N VAL A 197 11.09 -29.97 -11.58
CA VAL A 197 12.13 -31.00 -11.58
C VAL A 197 13.48 -30.31 -11.61
N GLN A 198 14.32 -30.58 -10.62
CA GLN A 198 15.65 -29.99 -10.58
C GLN A 198 16.50 -30.51 -11.76
N PRO A 199 16.90 -29.64 -12.70
CA PRO A 199 17.62 -30.05 -13.91
C PRO A 199 18.98 -30.67 -13.57
N ASP A 200 19.46 -31.56 -14.43
CA ASP A 200 20.87 -32.00 -14.39
C ASP A 200 21.79 -30.84 -14.81
N ILE A 201 23.05 -30.91 -14.40
CA ILE A 201 24.06 -29.89 -14.63
C ILE A 201 24.34 -29.60 -16.11
N GLU A 202 24.06 -30.58 -16.98
CA GLU A 202 24.12 -30.48 -18.44
C GLU A 202 23.11 -29.47 -19.00
N ALA A 203 22.00 -29.25 -18.29
CA ALA A 203 20.98 -28.29 -18.68
C ALA A 203 21.43 -26.83 -18.51
N TYR A 204 22.51 -26.58 -17.75
CA TYR A 204 22.96 -25.23 -17.39
C TYR A 204 24.16 -24.75 -18.22
N GLY A 205 23.98 -23.60 -18.87
CA GLY A 205 25.03 -22.87 -19.56
C GLY A 205 25.47 -23.46 -20.89
N ARG A 206 26.21 -22.65 -21.64
CA ARG A 206 26.83 -23.08 -22.89
C ARG A 206 28.07 -23.89 -22.55
N LYS A 207 28.01 -25.21 -22.74
CA LYS A 207 29.13 -26.10 -22.41
C LYS A 207 30.21 -26.07 -23.47
N ARG A 208 31.47 -26.26 -23.05
CA ARG A 208 32.58 -26.56 -23.96
C ARG A 208 32.32 -27.91 -24.66
N PRO A 209 32.58 -28.05 -25.97
CA PRO A 209 32.37 -29.32 -26.68
C PRO A 209 33.11 -30.48 -26.00
N GLY A 210 32.38 -31.56 -25.69
CA GLY A 210 32.93 -32.76 -25.04
C GLY A 210 33.01 -32.69 -23.51
N GLU A 211 32.70 -31.55 -22.89
CA GLU A 211 32.77 -31.38 -21.44
C GLU A 211 31.38 -31.28 -20.81
N ARG A 212 31.16 -32.00 -19.70
CA ARG A 212 29.85 -32.02 -19.01
C ARG A 212 29.63 -30.82 -18.10
N HIS A 213 30.68 -30.39 -17.40
CA HIS A 213 30.56 -29.39 -16.32
C HIS A 213 31.12 -28.04 -16.71
N VAL A 214 31.87 -27.96 -17.81
CA VAL A 214 32.67 -26.79 -18.16
C VAL A 214 31.91 -25.85 -19.06
N LEU A 215 31.82 -24.60 -18.64
CA LEU A 215 31.31 -23.52 -19.48
C LEU A 215 32.32 -23.16 -20.58
N ASP A 216 31.79 -22.94 -21.78
CA ASP A 216 32.54 -22.32 -22.85
C ASP A 216 32.91 -20.89 -22.46
N ALA A 217 34.05 -20.43 -22.96
CA ALA A 217 34.64 -19.14 -22.61
C ALA A 217 34.71 -18.28 -23.87
N THR A 218 33.98 -17.17 -23.89
CA THR A 218 34.08 -16.19 -24.97
C THR A 218 35.07 -15.12 -24.57
N GLN A 219 36.20 -15.04 -25.27
CA GLN A 219 37.15 -13.95 -25.06
C GLN A 219 36.53 -12.63 -25.53
N ILE A 220 36.52 -11.63 -24.66
CA ILE A 220 35.93 -10.31 -24.91
C ILE A 220 37.01 -9.32 -25.30
N LYS A 221 38.08 -9.25 -24.51
CA LYS A 221 39.20 -8.35 -24.74
C LYS A 221 40.51 -9.02 -24.37
N TRP A 222 41.55 -8.67 -25.11
CA TRP A 222 42.94 -9.00 -24.81
C TRP A 222 43.79 -7.75 -25.04
N GLU A 223 44.61 -7.40 -24.06
CA GLU A 223 45.51 -6.26 -24.14
C GLU A 223 46.93 -6.71 -23.82
N ASP A 224 47.79 -6.74 -24.85
CA ASP A 224 49.15 -7.27 -24.77
C ASP A 224 50.04 -6.51 -23.77
N SER A 225 49.89 -5.19 -23.67
CA SER A 225 50.71 -4.33 -22.81
C SER A 225 50.47 -4.59 -21.32
N SER A 226 49.21 -4.77 -20.93
CA SER A 226 48.80 -5.07 -19.56
C SER A 226 48.75 -6.56 -19.26
N GLN A 227 48.94 -7.42 -20.27
CA GLN A 227 48.76 -8.88 -20.17
C GLN A 227 47.38 -9.26 -19.61
N THR A 228 46.38 -8.42 -19.85
CA THR A 228 45.02 -8.56 -19.33
C THR A 228 44.13 -9.26 -20.34
N ILE A 229 43.36 -10.25 -19.87
CA ILE A 229 42.36 -10.95 -20.68
C ILE A 229 41.03 -10.84 -19.95
N SER A 230 39.94 -10.64 -20.71
CA SER A 230 38.60 -10.84 -20.18
C SER A 230 37.86 -11.93 -20.95
N TYR A 231 37.14 -12.75 -20.20
CA TYR A 231 36.28 -13.82 -20.69
C TYR A 231 34.87 -13.64 -20.17
N GLU A 232 33.89 -14.08 -20.95
CA GLU A 232 32.50 -14.26 -20.53
C GLU A 232 32.09 -15.72 -20.66
N HIS A 233 31.32 -16.15 -19.67
CA HIS A 233 30.65 -17.44 -19.63
C HIS A 233 29.14 -17.22 -19.53
N TYR A 234 28.37 -17.90 -20.36
CA TYR A 234 26.92 -17.70 -20.42
C TYR A 234 26.19 -18.85 -19.73
N ILE A 235 25.44 -18.53 -18.68
CA ILE A 235 24.56 -19.44 -18.00
C ILE A 235 23.16 -19.28 -18.59
N SER A 236 22.74 -20.26 -19.37
CA SER A 236 21.38 -20.46 -19.89
C SER A 236 20.75 -21.69 -19.24
N LEU A 237 19.45 -21.88 -19.34
CA LEU A 237 18.81 -23.14 -18.96
C LEU A 237 18.08 -23.73 -20.15
N THR A 238 18.36 -24.99 -20.49
CA THR A 238 17.62 -25.72 -21.52
C THR A 238 17.13 -27.04 -20.94
N LEU A 239 15.81 -27.20 -20.85
CA LEU A 239 15.19 -28.39 -20.28
C LEU A 239 14.23 -29.00 -21.29
N TYR A 240 14.41 -30.29 -21.58
CA TYR A 240 13.65 -31.00 -22.63
C TYR A 240 13.65 -30.27 -23.99
N GLY A 241 14.81 -29.70 -24.37
CA GLY A 241 14.97 -28.93 -25.59
C GLY A 241 14.27 -27.56 -25.61
N THR A 242 13.66 -27.15 -24.50
CA THR A 242 13.01 -25.85 -24.34
C THR A 242 13.94 -24.90 -23.57
N PRO A 243 14.30 -23.72 -24.11
CA PRO A 243 15.04 -22.74 -23.34
C PRO A 243 14.15 -22.11 -22.27
N PHE A 244 14.74 -21.85 -21.11
CA PHE A 244 14.15 -21.12 -20.01
C PHE A 244 14.94 -19.83 -19.85
N HIS A 245 14.24 -18.70 -19.80
CA HIS A 245 14.90 -17.41 -19.61
C HIS A 245 15.13 -17.16 -18.13
N TRP A 246 16.32 -16.68 -17.80
CA TRP A 246 16.58 -16.17 -16.46
C TRP A 246 15.93 -14.81 -16.29
N LYS A 247 15.34 -14.59 -15.11
CA LYS A 247 14.85 -13.27 -14.71
C LYS A 247 15.92 -12.49 -13.95
N TYR A 248 16.65 -13.17 -13.06
CA TYR A 248 17.80 -12.61 -12.37
C TYR A 248 18.69 -13.70 -11.75
N ALA A 249 19.88 -13.31 -11.34
CA ALA A 249 20.83 -14.07 -10.54
C ALA A 249 21.17 -13.31 -9.24
N LEU A 250 21.19 -14.01 -8.12
CA LEU A 250 21.68 -13.51 -6.84
C LEU A 250 22.91 -14.34 -6.44
N ALA A 251 23.99 -13.68 -6.07
CA ALA A 251 25.08 -14.34 -5.38
C ALA A 251 24.72 -14.48 -3.89
N MET A 252 24.90 -15.66 -3.31
CA MET A 252 24.51 -15.90 -1.91
C MET A 252 25.58 -15.35 -0.95
N ILE A 253 25.21 -14.28 -0.20
CA ILE A 253 25.62 -13.76 1.13
C ILE A 253 27.13 -13.72 1.49
N THR A 254 27.97 -14.65 1.06
CA THR A 254 29.38 -14.70 1.42
C THR A 254 30.28 -13.98 0.42
N THR A 255 30.01 -13.99 -0.89
CA THR A 255 30.76 -13.22 -1.91
C THR A 255 30.07 -13.13 -3.27
N ASP A 256 30.02 -11.93 -3.85
CA ASP A 256 29.55 -11.69 -5.23
C ASP A 256 30.70 -11.76 -6.25
N PHE A 257 31.84 -12.31 -5.83
CA PHE A 257 33.04 -12.41 -6.63
C PHE A 257 33.81 -13.68 -6.27
N SER A 258 34.46 -14.27 -7.26
CA SER A 258 35.59 -15.16 -7.07
C SER A 258 36.86 -14.34 -7.29
N LEU A 259 37.75 -14.42 -6.31
CA LEU A 259 39.12 -13.96 -6.44
C LEU A 259 40.00 -15.19 -6.51
N TRP A 260 40.64 -15.42 -7.65
CA TRP A 260 41.62 -16.49 -7.73
C TRP A 260 43.04 -15.92 -7.64
N ASN A 261 43.93 -16.59 -6.91
CA ASN A 261 45.36 -16.30 -6.85
C ASN A 261 46.13 -17.63 -6.68
N ASP A 262 47.00 -17.99 -7.62
CA ASP A 262 47.83 -19.21 -7.56
C ASP A 262 49.04 -19.05 -6.65
N PHE A 263 48.84 -18.66 -5.39
CA PHE A 263 49.96 -18.54 -4.45
C PHE A 263 50.35 -19.93 -3.91
N ARG A 264 50.99 -20.76 -4.73
CA ARG A 264 51.72 -21.93 -4.22
C ARG A 264 53.04 -21.40 -3.68
N GLY A 265 53.17 -21.35 -2.35
CA GLY A 265 54.29 -20.74 -1.61
C GLY A 265 55.70 -21.30 -1.84
N GLU A 266 56.05 -21.72 -3.05
CA GLU A 266 57.40 -22.07 -3.49
C GLU A 266 57.81 -21.15 -4.65
N TYR A 267 58.46 -20.05 -4.28
CA TYR A 267 59.08 -19.03 -5.14
C TYR A 267 60.00 -19.60 -6.24
N SER A 268 59.48 -20.03 -7.39
CA SER A 268 60.39 -20.03 -8.54
C SER A 268 59.78 -19.72 -9.89
N ASN A 269 58.67 -20.30 -10.34
CA ASN A 269 58.36 -20.19 -11.78
C ASN A 269 56.88 -19.99 -12.15
N CYS A 270 55.96 -19.98 -11.19
CA CYS A 270 54.57 -19.61 -11.45
C CYS A 270 54.48 -18.08 -11.46
N ARG A 271 54.25 -17.47 -12.63
CA ARG A 271 53.89 -16.06 -12.71
C ARG A 271 52.47 -15.95 -12.16
N ASP A 272 52.33 -15.41 -10.97
CA ASP A 272 51.07 -15.35 -10.23
C ASP A 272 50.00 -14.62 -11.05
N LYS A 273 48.91 -15.34 -11.31
CA LYS A 273 47.76 -14.84 -12.05
C LYS A 273 46.66 -14.57 -11.05
N TRP A 274 45.97 -13.46 -11.22
CA TRP A 274 44.71 -13.21 -10.51
C TRP A 274 43.57 -13.05 -11.49
N ALA A 275 42.38 -13.42 -11.03
CA ALA A 275 41.13 -13.22 -11.75
C ALA A 275 40.07 -12.64 -10.80
N ILE A 276 39.33 -11.64 -11.29
CA ILE A 276 38.15 -11.07 -10.64
C ILE A 276 36.94 -11.40 -11.49
N THR A 277 35.93 -11.99 -10.89
CA THR A 277 34.66 -12.25 -11.57
C THR A 277 33.65 -11.14 -11.36
N TYR A 278 32.74 -11.00 -12.31
CA TYR A 278 31.58 -10.12 -12.22
C TYR A 278 30.35 -10.80 -12.82
N ILE A 279 29.17 -10.35 -12.44
CA ILE A 279 27.89 -10.89 -12.90
C ILE A 279 27.19 -9.81 -13.75
N ILE A 280 26.62 -10.19 -14.89
CA ILE A 280 25.70 -9.34 -15.64
C ILE A 280 24.33 -10.01 -15.62
N GLN A 281 23.32 -9.26 -15.20
CA GLN A 281 21.94 -9.74 -15.19
C GLN A 281 21.39 -9.89 -16.61
N PRO A 282 20.36 -10.73 -16.80
CA PRO A 282 19.67 -10.84 -18.08
C PRO A 282 19.22 -9.47 -18.60
N GLY A 283 19.67 -9.10 -19.81
CA GLY A 283 19.31 -7.86 -20.48
C GLY A 283 20.06 -6.60 -20.00
N GLU A 284 20.90 -6.70 -18.97
CA GLU A 284 21.70 -5.56 -18.49
C GLU A 284 22.98 -5.38 -19.30
N SER A 285 23.36 -4.12 -19.52
CA SER A 285 24.63 -3.75 -20.15
C SER A 285 25.72 -3.40 -19.13
N ARG A 286 25.42 -3.52 -17.84
CA ARG A 286 26.33 -3.21 -16.74
C ARG A 286 26.62 -4.47 -15.93
N TYR A 287 27.88 -4.63 -15.56
CA TYR A 287 28.29 -5.66 -14.64
C TYR A 287 28.00 -5.25 -13.19
N ARG A 288 27.87 -6.26 -12.33
CA ARG A 288 27.71 -6.14 -10.89
C ARG A 288 28.83 -6.91 -10.21
N TYR A 289 29.37 -6.34 -9.14
CA TYR A 289 30.37 -6.92 -8.27
C TYR A 289 30.30 -6.23 -6.90
N ASP A 290 30.82 -6.87 -5.84
CA ASP A 290 30.82 -6.31 -4.49
C ASP A 290 32.02 -5.37 -4.30
N ASP A 291 31.80 -4.07 -4.54
CA ASP A 291 32.83 -3.04 -4.43
C ASP A 291 33.28 -2.75 -2.99
N LYS A 292 32.53 -3.24 -1.99
CA LYS A 292 32.93 -3.19 -0.58
C LYS A 292 33.94 -4.28 -0.27
N LYS A 293 33.73 -5.49 -0.79
CA LYS A 293 34.63 -6.63 -0.54
C LYS A 293 35.83 -6.67 -1.46
N ILE A 294 35.76 -6.14 -2.68
CA ILE A 294 36.91 -6.06 -3.60
C ILE A 294 37.06 -4.64 -4.16
N ALA A 295 37.60 -3.75 -3.35
CA ALA A 295 37.63 -2.31 -3.65
C ALA A 295 38.92 -1.88 -4.37
N TRP A 296 40.07 -2.41 -3.96
CA TRP A 296 41.38 -1.87 -4.34
C TRP A 296 42.33 -2.93 -4.86
N LEU A 297 43.11 -2.56 -5.88
CA LEU A 297 44.25 -3.33 -6.40
C LEU A 297 45.55 -2.77 -5.84
N TYR A 298 46.41 -3.64 -5.34
CA TYR A 298 47.76 -3.34 -4.85
C TYR A 298 48.80 -4.12 -5.63
N PHE A 299 49.94 -3.49 -5.93
CA PHE A 299 51.11 -4.12 -6.54
C PHE A 299 52.32 -3.82 -5.66
N LEU A 300 52.98 -4.86 -5.12
CA LEU A 300 54.13 -4.70 -4.20
C LEU A 300 53.87 -3.64 -3.12
N ASP A 301 52.74 -3.77 -2.40
CA ASP A 301 52.25 -2.85 -1.35
C ASP A 301 51.87 -1.43 -1.81
N ALA A 302 52.05 -1.08 -3.09
CA ALA A 302 51.59 0.19 -3.63
C ALA A 302 50.14 0.09 -4.10
N LYS A 303 49.30 1.02 -3.64
CA LYS A 303 47.90 1.16 -4.06
C LYS A 303 47.84 1.61 -5.53
N MET A 304 47.40 0.73 -6.42
CA MET A 304 47.43 0.96 -7.86
C MET A 304 46.15 1.62 -8.38
N GLY A 305 44.99 1.24 -7.84
CA GLY A 305 43.72 1.78 -8.29
C GLY A 305 42.52 1.04 -7.74
N LYS A 306 41.32 1.51 -8.08
CA LYS A 306 40.08 0.82 -7.75
C LYS A 306 39.84 -0.37 -8.68
N VAL A 307 39.26 -1.43 -8.15
CA VAL A 307 38.79 -2.57 -8.95
C VAL A 307 37.74 -2.12 -9.97
N SER A 308 36.82 -1.19 -9.62
CA SER A 308 35.85 -0.63 -10.59
C SER A 308 36.53 -0.07 -11.83
N SER A 309 37.55 0.78 -11.65
CA SER A 309 38.24 1.41 -12.77
C SER A 309 38.89 0.37 -13.70
N TYR A 310 39.32 -0.74 -13.11
CA TYR A 310 39.88 -1.86 -13.86
C TYR A 310 38.79 -2.64 -14.59
N LEU A 311 37.69 -2.97 -13.93
CA LEU A 311 36.53 -3.63 -14.55
C LEU A 311 35.93 -2.75 -15.66
N ASP A 312 35.79 -1.43 -15.48
CA ASP A 312 35.31 -0.50 -16.51
C ASP A 312 36.13 -0.57 -17.81
N GLN A 313 37.43 -0.85 -17.71
CA GLN A 313 38.32 -0.98 -18.87
C GLN A 313 38.20 -2.33 -19.58
N PHE A 314 37.87 -3.40 -18.86
CA PHE A 314 38.01 -4.79 -19.35
C PHE A 314 36.72 -5.62 -19.34
N ALA A 315 35.69 -5.20 -18.62
CA ALA A 315 34.40 -5.87 -18.42
C ALA A 315 33.27 -5.26 -19.29
N LEU A 316 33.60 -4.70 -20.46
CA LEU A 316 32.60 -4.17 -21.39
C LEU A 316 31.80 -5.33 -22.01
N PRO A 317 30.50 -5.48 -21.70
CA PRO A 317 29.76 -6.67 -22.10
C PRO A 317 29.62 -6.79 -23.60
N LYS A 318 29.74 -8.01 -24.13
CA LYS A 318 29.42 -8.28 -25.53
C LYS A 318 27.90 -8.42 -25.70
N ALA A 319 27.23 -7.29 -25.95
CA ALA A 319 25.79 -7.14 -26.20
C ALA A 319 24.87 -7.84 -25.16
N PRO A 320 24.01 -7.09 -24.45
CA PRO A 320 23.12 -7.68 -23.46
C PRO A 320 22.19 -8.73 -24.09
N ASP A 321 22.13 -9.91 -23.49
CA ASP A 321 21.19 -10.98 -23.82
C ASP A 321 20.15 -11.09 -22.69
N ALA A 322 18.87 -10.89 -23.04
CA ALA A 322 17.76 -10.83 -22.10
C ALA A 322 17.42 -12.18 -21.43
N THR A 323 18.08 -13.27 -21.85
CA THR A 323 17.70 -14.63 -21.46
C THR A 323 18.76 -15.36 -20.65
N VAL A 324 19.99 -14.82 -20.60
CA VAL A 324 21.15 -15.49 -20.00
C VAL A 324 21.74 -14.65 -18.87
N VAL A 325 22.31 -15.33 -17.87
CA VAL A 325 23.17 -14.71 -16.87
C VAL A 325 24.60 -14.83 -17.35
N THR A 326 25.34 -13.72 -17.38
CA THR A 326 26.73 -13.73 -17.83
C THR A 326 27.66 -13.64 -16.63
N ILE A 327 28.60 -14.57 -16.55
CA ILE A 327 29.70 -14.55 -15.60
C ILE A 327 30.94 -14.10 -16.36
N GLY A 328 31.33 -12.87 -16.10
CA GLY A 328 32.56 -12.34 -16.65
C GLY A 328 33.73 -12.56 -15.71
N MET A 329 34.92 -12.62 -16.29
CA MET A 329 36.16 -12.81 -15.57
C MET A 329 37.22 -11.94 -16.21
N VAL A 330 37.82 -11.03 -15.44
CA VAL A 330 39.00 -10.26 -15.86
C VAL A 330 40.22 -10.83 -15.17
N ARG A 331 41.23 -11.16 -15.95
CA ARG A 331 42.48 -11.74 -15.49
C ARG A 331 43.67 -10.87 -15.87
N ASN A 332 44.69 -10.85 -15.03
CA ASN A 332 46.01 -10.29 -15.33
C ASN A 332 47.15 -11.29 -14.97
N LYS A 333 48.32 -11.14 -15.59
CA LYS A 333 49.54 -11.94 -15.31
C LYS A 333 50.54 -11.27 -14.35
N TYR A 334 50.30 -10.03 -13.94
CA TYR A 334 51.08 -9.33 -12.93
C TYR A 334 50.57 -9.71 -11.53
N GLU A 335 51.48 -9.70 -10.57
CA GLU A 335 51.21 -10.00 -9.16
C GLU A 335 50.48 -8.82 -8.52
N PHE A 336 49.16 -8.94 -8.37
CA PHE A 336 48.38 -7.97 -7.60
C PHE A 336 47.67 -8.64 -6.43
N HIS A 337 47.41 -7.82 -5.42
CA HIS A 337 46.59 -8.15 -4.27
C HIS A 337 45.29 -7.36 -4.33
N VAL A 338 44.19 -8.01 -3.96
CA VAL A 338 42.90 -7.35 -3.87
C VAL A 338 42.60 -7.11 -2.39
N CYS A 339 42.26 -5.87 -2.09
CA CYS A 339 41.86 -5.45 -0.76
C CYS A 339 40.40 -4.98 -0.77
N ASP A 340 39.74 -5.13 0.36
CA ASP A 340 38.40 -4.60 0.60
C ASP A 340 38.42 -3.07 0.76
N ALA A 341 37.24 -2.47 1.03
CA ALA A 341 37.11 -1.03 1.20
C ALA A 341 37.94 -0.45 2.37
N HIS A 342 38.28 -1.28 3.37
CA HIS A 342 39.09 -0.93 4.52
C HIS A 342 40.60 -1.08 4.25
N GLY A 343 40.97 -1.73 3.14
CA GLY A 343 42.35 -2.03 2.79
C GLY A 343 42.81 -3.38 3.34
N ASP A 344 41.91 -4.17 3.91
CA ASP A 344 42.21 -5.52 4.39
C ASP A 344 42.29 -6.50 3.22
N TRP A 345 43.15 -7.49 3.37
CA TRP A 345 43.41 -8.49 2.35
C TRP A 345 42.23 -9.42 2.14
N VAL A 346 41.82 -9.58 0.89
CA VAL A 346 40.71 -10.45 0.52
C VAL A 346 41.28 -11.84 0.20
N PRO A 347 40.92 -12.90 0.94
CA PRO A 347 41.42 -14.23 0.65
C PRO A 347 40.88 -14.74 -0.69
N PRO A 348 41.65 -15.56 -1.43
CA PRO A 348 41.16 -16.18 -2.65
C PRO A 348 39.92 -17.02 -2.39
N GLN A 349 38.96 -16.91 -3.30
CA GLN A 349 37.72 -17.66 -3.31
C GLN A 349 37.57 -18.36 -4.65
N THR A 350 37.79 -19.67 -4.68
CA THR A 350 37.77 -20.48 -5.91
C THR A 350 36.37 -20.91 -6.34
N SER A 351 35.32 -20.48 -5.62
CA SER A 351 33.96 -20.83 -5.97
C SER A 351 32.96 -19.71 -5.70
N LEU A 352 31.93 -19.61 -6.53
CA LEU A 352 30.82 -18.67 -6.42
C LEU A 352 29.51 -19.44 -6.32
N TYR A 353 28.67 -19.09 -5.33
CA TYR A 353 27.34 -19.67 -5.16
C TYR A 353 26.29 -18.74 -5.74
N LEU A 354 25.49 -19.25 -6.68
CA LEU A 354 24.45 -18.48 -7.33
C LEU A 354 23.09 -19.11 -7.09
N THR A 355 22.14 -18.26 -6.70
CA THR A 355 20.70 -18.51 -6.81
C THR A 355 20.22 -17.86 -8.11
N LEU A 356 19.81 -18.67 -9.06
CA LEU A 356 19.19 -18.21 -10.30
C LEU A 356 17.68 -18.35 -10.18
N LEU A 357 16.96 -17.33 -10.64
CA LEU A 357 15.51 -17.38 -10.75
C LEU A 357 15.11 -17.33 -12.22
N ASP A 358 14.35 -18.34 -12.66
CA ASP A 358 13.82 -18.36 -14.02
C ASP A 358 12.59 -17.45 -14.17
N GLU A 359 12.14 -17.25 -15.41
CA GLU A 359 10.96 -16.45 -15.75
C GLU A 359 9.65 -16.99 -15.15
N PHE A 360 9.63 -18.25 -14.70
CA PHE A 360 8.50 -18.90 -14.05
C PHE A 360 8.61 -18.87 -12.51
N GLY A 361 9.67 -18.28 -11.95
CA GLY A 361 9.89 -18.16 -10.52
C GLY A 361 10.48 -19.41 -9.85
N ASN A 362 10.99 -20.38 -10.63
CA ASN A 362 11.71 -21.52 -10.08
C ASN A 362 13.12 -21.11 -9.68
N ARG A 363 13.54 -21.59 -8.50
CA ARG A 363 14.86 -21.32 -7.95
C ARG A 363 15.83 -22.43 -8.28
N HIS A 364 17.02 -22.02 -8.70
CA HIS A 364 18.12 -22.92 -9.02
C HIS A 364 19.33 -22.50 -8.21
N ALA A 365 19.87 -23.41 -7.42
CA ALA A 365 21.17 -23.22 -6.80
C ALA A 365 22.24 -23.91 -7.63
N ILE A 366 23.25 -23.14 -8.04
CA ILE A 366 24.44 -23.66 -8.70
C ILE A 366 25.68 -23.16 -7.98
N ARG A 367 26.74 -23.96 -8.04
CA ARG A 367 28.07 -23.56 -7.62
C ARG A 367 28.98 -23.50 -8.83
N LEU A 368 29.64 -22.38 -9.01
CA LEU A 368 30.69 -22.21 -10.01
C LEU A 368 32.04 -22.46 -9.35
N TYR A 369 32.92 -23.20 -10.00
CA TYR A 369 34.33 -23.29 -9.62
C TYR A 369 35.21 -22.67 -10.69
N PHE A 370 36.23 -21.96 -10.23
CA PHE A 370 37.23 -21.31 -11.05
C PHE A 370 38.53 -22.09 -10.87
N SER A 371 39.05 -22.67 -11.94
CA SER A 371 40.28 -23.46 -11.88
C SER A 371 41.16 -23.26 -13.11
N GLU A 372 42.44 -23.61 -12.97
CA GLU A 372 43.42 -23.57 -14.05
C GLU A 372 43.54 -24.96 -14.71
N GLY A 373 43.19 -25.04 -15.99
CA GLY A 373 43.70 -26.09 -16.88
C GLY A 373 44.97 -25.60 -17.58
N HIS A 374 45.90 -26.50 -17.89
CA HIS A 374 47.25 -26.22 -18.41
C HIS A 374 47.35 -25.27 -19.63
N GLU A 375 46.24 -24.93 -20.30
CA GLU A 375 46.22 -23.97 -21.42
C GLU A 375 45.06 -22.96 -21.39
N ARG A 376 44.02 -23.16 -20.55
CA ARG A 376 42.84 -22.27 -20.43
C ARG A 376 42.22 -22.40 -19.04
N GLU A 377 41.87 -21.26 -18.45
CA GLU A 377 40.98 -21.24 -17.29
C GLU A 377 39.56 -21.57 -17.74
N TRP A 378 38.83 -22.26 -16.86
CA TRP A 378 37.50 -22.77 -17.12
C TRP A 378 36.63 -22.58 -15.88
N VAL A 379 35.38 -22.18 -16.11
CA VAL A 379 34.34 -22.14 -15.09
C VAL A 379 33.61 -23.46 -15.17
N SER A 380 33.70 -24.28 -14.13
CA SER A 380 32.87 -25.48 -14.02
C SER A 380 31.64 -25.19 -13.17
N ILE A 381 30.50 -25.75 -13.55
CA ILE A 381 29.28 -25.71 -12.76
C ILE A 381 29.10 -27.06 -12.09
N ASP A 382 28.76 -27.02 -10.81
CA ASP A 382 28.31 -28.15 -10.03
C ASP A 382 26.96 -27.87 -9.40
N LYS A 383 26.23 -28.96 -9.15
CA LYS A 383 24.92 -28.91 -8.54
C LYS A 383 25.11 -28.68 -7.05
N TYR A 384 24.64 -27.54 -6.57
CA TYR A 384 24.50 -27.31 -5.15
C TYR A 384 23.08 -27.69 -4.76
N THR A 385 22.92 -28.82 -4.06
CA THR A 385 21.69 -29.06 -3.33
C THR A 385 21.67 -28.03 -2.21
N PHE A 386 20.62 -27.18 -2.16
CA PHE A 386 20.37 -26.40 -0.95
C PHE A 386 20.51 -27.36 0.23
N PRO A 387 21.31 -27.04 1.26
CA PRO A 387 21.32 -27.84 2.46
C PRO A 387 19.86 -28.04 2.85
N ALA A 388 19.45 -29.28 3.15
CA ALA A 388 18.07 -29.62 3.49
C ALA A 388 17.53 -28.90 4.76
N ALA A 389 18.25 -27.88 5.24
CA ALA A 389 17.97 -27.01 6.35
C ALA A 389 18.63 -25.63 6.14
N ILE A 390 18.46 -25.01 4.97
CA ILE A 390 18.27 -23.54 4.96
C ILE A 390 16.78 -23.31 4.72
N GLU A 391 15.97 -23.74 5.70
CA GLU A 391 14.79 -23.00 6.13
C GLU A 391 15.26 -21.73 6.85
N SER A 392 16.15 -20.93 6.25
CA SER A 392 16.09 -19.52 6.60
C SER A 392 14.88 -19.04 5.85
N ASP A 393 13.84 -18.62 6.59
CA ASP A 393 12.95 -17.58 6.10
C ASP A 393 13.85 -16.39 5.75
N ASP A 394 14.41 -16.40 4.53
CA ASP A 394 15.25 -15.34 4.00
C ASP A 394 14.30 -14.22 3.58
N PHE A 395 13.72 -13.64 4.62
CA PHE A 395 12.88 -12.50 4.52
C PHE A 395 13.79 -11.28 4.35
N SER A 396 13.49 -10.49 3.34
CA SER A 396 14.10 -9.19 3.12
C SER A 396 13.03 -8.19 2.78
N ILE A 397 13.35 -6.91 2.94
CA ILE A 397 12.62 -5.84 2.28
C ILE A 397 13.58 -5.28 1.24
N ASP A 398 13.24 -5.44 -0.04
CA ASP A 398 14.12 -5.04 -1.14
C ASP A 398 14.07 -3.53 -1.38
N SER A 399 12.91 -2.92 -1.14
CA SER A 399 12.74 -1.48 -1.25
C SER A 399 11.77 -0.91 -0.22
N LEU A 400 12.08 0.30 0.22
CA LEU A 400 11.29 1.12 1.12
C LEU A 400 10.96 2.41 0.39
N ALA A 401 9.69 2.82 0.39
CA ALA A 401 9.29 4.12 -0.12
C ALA A 401 8.29 4.79 0.82
N ILE A 402 8.43 6.11 0.92
CA ILE A 402 7.53 6.98 1.69
C ILE A 402 7.10 8.15 0.81
N HIS A 403 5.80 8.42 0.82
CA HIS A 403 5.14 9.36 -0.08
C HIS A 403 4.13 10.21 0.69
N PRO A 404 4.55 11.38 1.24
CA PRO A 404 3.61 12.38 1.71
C PRO A 404 2.72 12.84 0.54
N GLN A 405 1.42 12.62 0.66
CA GLN A 405 0.45 13.11 -0.33
C GLN A 405 0.15 14.60 -0.14
N GLN A 406 0.28 15.06 1.11
CA GLN A 406 0.24 16.47 1.48
C GLN A 406 1.58 16.82 2.12
N THR A 407 2.23 17.85 1.58
CA THR A 407 3.48 18.40 2.13
C THR A 407 3.21 19.62 3.01
N ARG A 408 1.94 20.00 3.20
CA ARG A 408 1.50 21.14 3.99
C ARG A 408 0.29 20.80 4.85
N LEU A 409 0.23 21.36 6.05
CA LEU A 409 -0.93 21.29 6.94
C LEU A 409 -0.91 22.44 7.96
N TYR A 410 -2.08 22.80 8.49
CA TYR A 410 -2.22 23.83 9.52
C TYR A 410 -1.85 23.30 10.92
N ALA A 411 -1.06 24.07 11.67
CA ALA A 411 -0.67 23.73 13.05
C ALA A 411 -1.82 23.97 14.06
N ASN A 412 -2.92 23.23 13.91
CA ASN A 412 -4.11 23.28 14.75
C ASN A 412 -4.37 21.96 15.51
N GLY A 413 -3.47 20.98 15.42
CA GLY A 413 -3.57 19.66 16.06
C GLY A 413 -4.66 18.75 15.49
N ARG A 414 -5.45 19.22 14.51
CA ARG A 414 -6.61 18.51 13.95
C ARG A 414 -6.44 18.20 12.47
N GLN A 415 -5.88 19.10 11.67
CA GLN A 415 -5.58 18.78 10.28
C GLN A 415 -4.48 17.73 10.20
N GLN A 416 -4.63 16.79 9.27
CA GLN A 416 -3.68 15.72 9.03
C GLN A 416 -3.09 15.80 7.62
N ALA A 417 -1.82 15.48 7.48
CA ALA A 417 -1.20 15.08 6.22
C ALA A 417 -1.20 13.55 6.12
N ARG A 418 -1.52 13.03 4.94
CA ARG A 418 -1.54 11.60 4.64
C ARG A 418 -0.21 11.14 4.09
N ILE A 419 0.33 10.07 4.67
CA ILE A 419 1.62 9.48 4.37
C ILE A 419 1.39 8.09 3.80
N GLY A 420 1.75 7.87 2.54
CA GLY A 420 1.80 6.53 1.96
C GLY A 420 3.13 5.87 2.23
N ILE A 421 3.13 4.65 2.75
CA ILE A 421 4.33 3.82 2.90
C ILE A 421 4.17 2.61 1.99
N THR A 422 5.13 2.40 1.10
CA THR A 422 5.17 1.27 0.17
C THR A 422 6.39 0.40 0.47
N LEU A 423 6.18 -0.91 0.56
CA LEU A 423 7.19 -1.89 0.95
C LEU A 423 7.23 -3.04 -0.05
N GLU A 424 8.42 -3.48 -0.47
CA GLU A 424 8.58 -4.66 -1.32
C GLU A 424 9.21 -5.81 -0.52
N PRO A 425 8.42 -6.54 0.30
CA PRO A 425 8.92 -7.66 1.07
C PRO A 425 9.15 -8.88 0.15
N ARG A 426 10.27 -9.56 0.35
CA ARG A 426 10.56 -10.87 -0.23
C ARG A 426 10.55 -11.92 0.86
N LEU A 427 10.03 -13.09 0.54
CA LEU A 427 10.27 -14.29 1.32
C LEU A 427 10.99 -15.31 0.44
N ASN A 428 12.21 -15.63 0.86
CA ASN A 428 13.12 -16.51 0.15
C ASN A 428 13.47 -15.98 -1.27
N GLY A 429 13.24 -14.70 -1.55
CA GLY A 429 13.40 -14.08 -2.88
C GLY A 429 12.14 -14.03 -3.74
N ALA A 430 10.97 -14.45 -3.26
CA ALA A 430 9.69 -14.23 -3.95
C ALA A 430 8.92 -13.06 -3.31
N ASP A 431 8.17 -12.29 -4.11
CA ASP A 431 7.27 -11.24 -3.57
C ASP A 431 6.32 -11.87 -2.55
N THR A 432 6.29 -11.31 -1.34
CA THR A 432 5.35 -11.71 -0.30
C THR A 432 4.49 -10.52 0.11
N LEU A 433 3.57 -10.72 1.04
CA LEU A 433 2.80 -9.65 1.67
C LEU A 433 3.20 -9.57 3.13
N LEU A 434 3.22 -8.35 3.65
CA LEU A 434 3.31 -8.12 5.09
C LEU A 434 2.00 -8.53 5.76
N THR A 435 2.12 -9.16 6.93
CA THR A 435 1.00 -9.48 7.80
C THR A 435 0.44 -8.20 8.45
N GLU A 436 -0.77 -8.29 8.98
CA GLU A 436 -1.37 -7.20 9.76
C GLU A 436 -0.55 -6.84 11.01
N GLU A 437 0.13 -7.82 11.62
CA GLU A 437 1.02 -7.59 12.76
C GLU A 437 2.27 -6.80 12.35
N GLU A 438 2.87 -7.15 11.21
CA GLU A 438 3.99 -6.39 10.63
C GLU A 438 3.56 -4.96 10.30
N TRP A 439 2.38 -4.76 9.70
CA TRP A 439 1.85 -3.41 9.46
C TRP A 439 1.51 -2.64 10.75
N ALA A 440 1.03 -3.32 11.79
CA ALA A 440 0.76 -2.71 13.10
C ALA A 440 2.06 -2.33 13.83
N SER A 441 3.19 -2.92 13.46
CA SER A 441 4.51 -2.56 13.99
C SER A 441 5.08 -1.26 13.41
N VAL A 442 4.50 -0.75 12.32
CA VAL A 442 5.00 0.47 11.67
C VAL A 442 4.95 1.65 12.63
N ARG A 443 6.05 2.39 12.72
CA ARG A 443 6.15 3.66 13.45
C ARG A 443 6.64 4.74 12.50
N LEU A 444 6.10 5.95 12.63
CA LEU A 444 6.63 7.11 11.91
C LEU A 444 7.74 7.72 12.74
N LEU A 445 8.76 8.22 12.06
CA LEU A 445 9.96 8.82 12.65
C LEU A 445 10.17 10.21 12.08
N ASP A 446 10.83 11.07 12.85
CA ASP A 446 11.58 12.19 12.29
C ASP A 446 12.88 11.65 11.69
N HIS A 447 13.08 11.82 10.38
CA HIS A 447 14.21 11.30 9.60
C HIS A 447 15.55 11.76 10.18
N ASP A 448 15.67 13.05 10.51
CA ASP A 448 16.95 13.65 10.90
C ASP A 448 17.36 13.20 12.32
N SER A 449 16.38 13.02 13.22
CA SER A 449 16.65 12.65 14.62
C SER A 449 16.46 11.17 14.94
N ARG A 450 15.89 10.38 14.02
CA ARG A 450 15.43 8.99 14.20
C ARG A 450 14.45 8.79 15.36
N LYS A 451 13.89 9.88 15.91
CA LYS A 451 12.94 9.80 17.03
C LYS A 451 11.57 9.43 16.50
N ALA A 452 10.91 8.50 17.20
CA ALA A 452 9.54 8.12 16.88
C ALA A 452 8.58 9.29 17.12
N ILE A 453 7.70 9.51 16.16
CA ILE A 453 6.54 10.39 16.29
C ILE A 453 5.48 9.60 17.06
N PRO A 454 4.96 10.13 18.17
CA PRO A 454 4.01 9.42 19.01
C PRO A 454 2.68 9.17 18.28
N PHE A 455 2.07 8.01 18.51
CA PHE A 455 0.77 7.65 17.93
C PHE A 455 -0.38 8.01 18.88
N THR A 456 -1.30 8.86 18.43
CA THR A 456 -2.47 9.27 19.21
C THR A 456 -3.76 8.83 18.50
N GLU A 457 -4.41 7.77 18.97
CA GLU A 457 -5.63 7.27 18.30
C GLU A 457 -6.87 8.18 18.43
N SER A 458 -6.80 9.25 19.25
CA SER A 458 -7.86 10.24 19.34
C SER A 458 -7.43 11.57 18.72
N ALA A 459 -8.39 12.26 18.08
CA ALA A 459 -8.23 13.66 17.73
C ALA A 459 -7.78 14.42 18.98
N TRP A 460 -6.67 15.14 18.84
CA TRP A 460 -5.85 15.73 19.91
C TRP A 460 -6.65 16.16 21.15
N THR A 461 -6.48 15.46 22.28
CA THR A 461 -7.11 15.77 23.58
C THR A 461 -6.18 16.53 24.54
N GLY A 462 -5.10 17.13 24.03
CA GLY A 462 -4.28 18.10 24.79
C GLY A 462 -3.14 17.54 25.63
N GLY A 463 -2.66 16.32 25.34
CA GLY A 463 -1.57 15.68 26.10
C GLY A 463 -0.18 15.72 25.44
N GLU A 464 -0.11 15.72 24.10
CA GLU A 464 1.16 15.60 23.38
C GLU A 464 1.53 16.90 22.65
N VAL A 465 2.67 17.47 23.03
CA VAL A 465 3.18 18.73 22.49
C VAL A 465 3.99 18.41 21.23
N GLY A 466 3.53 18.89 20.07
CA GLY A 466 4.28 18.86 18.82
C GLY A 466 3.66 18.03 17.70
N TRP A 467 4.47 17.20 17.04
CA TRP A 467 4.04 16.30 15.96
C TRP A 467 3.45 15.01 16.53
N ALA A 468 2.34 14.56 15.94
CA ALA A 468 1.66 13.31 16.32
C ALA A 468 1.26 12.52 15.07
N ALA A 469 1.28 11.19 15.16
CA ALA A 469 0.93 10.25 14.12
C ALA A 469 -0.38 9.53 14.44
N GLN A 470 -1.12 9.10 13.42
CA GLN A 470 -2.36 8.34 13.56
C GLN A 470 -2.48 7.26 12.49
N HIS A 471 -3.17 6.17 12.81
CA HIS A 471 -3.53 5.12 11.86
C HIS A 471 -4.72 5.50 10.98
N GLU A 472 -5.65 6.30 11.52
CA GLU A 472 -6.89 6.66 10.87
C GLU A 472 -7.01 8.16 10.62
N HIS A 473 -7.76 8.48 9.57
CA HIS A 473 -8.11 9.85 9.23
C HIS A 473 -9.19 10.35 10.20
N ASN A 474 -8.97 11.49 10.84
CA ASN A 474 -9.90 12.07 11.82
C ASN A 474 -11.02 12.91 11.19
N GLY A 475 -11.07 12.96 9.86
CA GLY A 475 -12.20 13.47 9.10
C GLY A 475 -12.12 14.96 8.71
N TYR A 476 -11.09 15.71 9.09
CA TYR A 476 -10.90 17.10 8.61
C TYR A 476 -10.40 17.13 7.17
N GLU A 477 -10.65 18.23 6.45
CA GLU A 477 -10.14 18.40 5.09
C GLU A 477 -8.63 18.61 5.08
N TYR A 478 -7.97 18.14 4.02
CA TYR A 478 -6.55 18.38 3.77
C TYR A 478 -6.27 19.85 3.43
N TYR A 479 -5.00 20.25 3.54
CA TYR A 479 -4.57 21.62 3.23
C TYR A 479 -5.00 22.03 1.81
N PRO A 480 -5.58 23.23 1.62
CA PRO A 480 -6.13 23.66 0.34
C PRO A 480 -5.09 23.64 -0.79
N GLY A 481 -5.50 23.17 -1.97
CA GLY A 481 -4.61 23.04 -3.13
C GLY A 481 -3.65 21.84 -3.08
N SER A 482 -3.66 21.05 -2.00
CA SER A 482 -2.84 19.83 -1.86
C SER A 482 -3.58 18.59 -2.37
N LEU A 483 -3.94 18.59 -3.65
CA LEU A 483 -4.39 17.36 -4.31
C LEU A 483 -3.22 16.80 -5.14
N SER A 484 -2.31 16.08 -4.49
CA SER A 484 -1.50 15.10 -5.20
C SER A 484 -2.38 13.87 -5.42
N MET A 485 -2.51 13.40 -6.67
CA MET A 485 -3.23 12.16 -6.96
C MET A 485 -2.61 11.04 -6.12
N ALA A 486 -3.41 10.43 -5.25
CA ALA A 486 -2.98 9.24 -4.53
C ALA A 486 -2.60 8.16 -5.56
N PRO A 487 -1.41 7.56 -5.47
CA PRO A 487 -1.15 6.30 -6.16
C PRO A 487 -2.27 5.32 -5.77
N GLN A 488 -2.75 4.55 -6.74
CA GLN A 488 -3.69 3.48 -6.46
C GLN A 488 -3.07 2.57 -5.40
N ALA A 489 -3.76 2.38 -4.27
CA ALA A 489 -3.25 1.55 -3.19
C ALA A 489 -3.05 0.12 -3.72
N ASP A 490 -1.80 -0.31 -3.82
CA ASP A 490 -1.48 -1.72 -4.01
C ASP A 490 -1.50 -2.44 -2.64
N SER A 491 -1.43 -3.77 -2.66
CA SER A 491 -1.41 -4.59 -1.43
C SER A 491 -0.20 -4.34 -0.53
N ASN A 492 0.78 -3.57 -1.02
CA ASN A 492 2.05 -3.27 -0.37
C ASN A 492 2.14 -1.83 0.13
N THR A 493 1.06 -1.07 0.00
CA THR A 493 0.98 0.32 0.43
C THR A 493 -0.03 0.49 1.56
N ARG A 494 0.40 1.04 2.70
CA ARG A 494 -0.50 1.45 3.80
C ARG A 494 -0.38 2.95 4.05
N TYR A 495 -1.49 3.53 4.49
CA TYR A 495 -1.57 4.95 4.79
C TYR A 495 -1.54 5.21 6.28
N PHE A 496 -0.82 6.26 6.65
CA PHE A 496 -0.74 6.80 8.00
C PHE A 496 -0.98 8.30 7.91
N PHE A 497 -1.23 8.92 9.05
CA PHE A 497 -1.55 10.33 9.13
C PHE A 497 -0.63 11.00 10.12
N VAL A 498 -0.29 12.25 9.84
CA VAL A 498 0.53 13.09 10.71
C VAL A 498 -0.16 14.42 10.91
N SER A 499 -0.23 14.88 12.15
CA SER A 499 -0.75 16.19 12.55
C SER A 499 0.28 16.93 13.38
N VAL A 500 0.15 18.25 13.48
CA VAL A 500 1.02 19.06 14.34
C VAL A 500 0.20 20.06 15.14
N ASP A 501 0.51 20.17 16.42
CA ASP A 501 -0.05 21.17 17.32
C ASP A 501 0.68 22.53 17.20
N SER A 502 -0.03 23.57 17.60
CA SER A 502 0.43 24.95 17.72
C SER A 502 1.76 25.13 18.48
N ALA A 503 2.10 24.24 19.43
CA ALA A 503 3.36 24.33 20.15
C ALA A 503 4.60 23.97 19.30
N ALA A 504 4.44 23.29 18.17
CA ALA A 504 5.51 23.00 17.21
C ALA A 504 5.48 23.93 15.98
N ARG A 505 4.84 25.11 16.10
CA ARG A 505 4.92 26.17 15.08
C ARG A 505 6.36 26.50 14.73
N GLY A 506 6.61 26.70 13.44
CA GLY A 506 7.93 26.99 12.88
C GLY A 506 8.84 25.77 12.72
N THR A 507 8.38 24.57 13.05
CA THR A 507 9.14 23.33 12.78
C THR A 507 8.73 22.72 11.44
N SER A 508 9.68 22.08 10.77
CA SER A 508 9.43 21.19 9.63
C SER A 508 9.70 19.76 10.04
N LEU A 509 8.92 18.82 9.52
CA LEU A 509 9.15 17.40 9.74
C LEU A 509 9.63 16.76 8.44
N ARG A 510 10.75 16.04 8.49
CA ARG A 510 11.10 15.06 7.46
C ARG A 510 10.60 13.71 7.94
N VAL A 511 9.54 13.20 7.30
CA VAL A 511 8.94 11.95 7.76
C VAL A 511 9.75 10.76 7.27
N ALA A 512 10.01 9.83 8.19
CA ALA A 512 10.54 8.51 7.93
C ALA A 512 9.64 7.48 8.62
N PHE A 513 9.95 6.20 8.46
CA PHE A 513 9.27 5.15 9.20
C PHE A 513 10.22 4.03 9.60
N SER A 514 9.81 3.25 10.59
CA SER A 514 10.38 1.94 10.90
C SER A 514 9.32 0.86 10.85
N ILE A 515 9.73 -0.36 10.51
CA ILE A 515 8.90 -1.56 10.54
C ILE A 515 9.68 -2.72 11.15
N LYS A 516 9.03 -3.45 12.07
CA LYS A 516 9.54 -4.73 12.56
C LYS A 516 9.00 -5.85 11.67
N ALA A 517 9.89 -6.48 10.93
CA ALA A 517 9.54 -7.58 10.05
C ALA A 517 9.47 -8.93 10.79
N ARG A 518 8.91 -9.95 10.13
CA ARG A 518 8.80 -11.31 10.68
C ARG A 518 10.12 -12.00 11.01
N ASP A 519 11.21 -11.62 10.36
CA ASP A 519 12.55 -12.10 10.72
C ASP A 519 13.10 -11.46 12.00
N GLY A 520 12.31 -10.57 12.62
CA GLY A 520 12.62 -9.86 13.85
C GLY A 520 13.52 -8.64 13.64
N LYS A 521 13.98 -8.37 12.42
CA LYS A 521 14.76 -7.17 12.11
C LYS A 521 13.87 -5.94 12.05
N ILE A 522 14.47 -4.77 12.30
CA ILE A 522 13.80 -3.47 12.17
C ILE A 522 14.41 -2.74 10.99
N TYR A 523 13.59 -2.46 9.98
CA TYR A 523 13.97 -1.69 8.80
C TYR A 523 13.53 -0.25 8.99
N GLU A 524 14.45 0.71 8.86
CA GLU A 524 14.16 2.15 8.92
C GLU A 524 14.40 2.80 7.57
N SER A 525 13.48 3.66 7.13
CA SER A 525 13.64 4.46 5.91
C SER A 525 14.69 5.59 6.06
N THR A 526 15.41 5.62 7.17
CA THR A 526 16.57 6.50 7.47
C THR A 526 17.90 5.86 7.07
N GLY A 527 17.85 4.65 6.50
CA GLY A 527 19.01 3.87 6.11
C GLY A 527 19.46 2.86 7.15
N TYR A 528 18.81 2.75 8.31
CA TYR A 528 19.24 1.83 9.36
C TYR A 528 18.46 0.51 9.33
N LEU A 529 19.18 -0.59 9.47
CA LEU A 529 18.67 -1.94 9.68
C LEU A 529 19.16 -2.42 11.05
N THR A 530 18.24 -2.68 11.97
CA THR A 530 18.58 -3.28 13.27
C THR A 530 18.36 -4.78 13.20
N ALA A 531 19.44 -5.55 13.40
CA ALA A 531 19.39 -7.00 13.48
C ALA A 531 18.69 -7.48 14.77
N THR A 532 18.37 -8.76 14.84
CA THR A 532 17.65 -9.36 15.99
C THR A 532 18.43 -9.33 17.30
N ASP A 533 19.76 -9.21 17.23
CA ASP A 533 20.64 -9.04 18.39
C ASP A 533 20.78 -7.58 18.84
N GLY A 534 20.11 -6.64 18.15
CA GLY A 534 20.16 -5.21 18.41
C GLY A 534 21.28 -4.48 17.68
N THR A 535 22.08 -5.16 16.85
CA THR A 535 23.14 -4.53 16.07
C THR A 535 22.54 -3.68 14.95
N GLU A 536 22.96 -2.42 14.85
CA GLU A 536 22.55 -1.53 13.77
C GLU A 536 23.54 -1.58 12.59
N HIS A 537 23.00 -1.68 11.39
CA HIS A 537 23.72 -1.61 10.12
C HIS A 537 23.14 -0.49 9.27
N TYR A 538 24.00 0.31 8.65
CA TYR A 538 23.55 1.34 7.72
C TYR A 538 23.59 0.83 6.27
N ASP A 539 22.46 0.93 5.58
CA ASP A 539 22.26 0.63 4.17
C ASP A 539 21.62 1.83 3.46
N VAL A 540 22.36 2.42 2.52
CA VAL A 540 21.91 3.58 1.75
C VAL A 540 20.68 3.29 0.88
N SER A 541 20.43 2.02 0.52
CA SER A 541 19.23 1.65 -0.25
C SER A 541 17.93 1.83 0.53
N TYR A 542 18.02 1.86 1.86
CA TYR A 542 16.91 2.14 2.76
C TYR A 542 16.80 3.62 3.15
N ASP A 543 17.78 4.46 2.81
CA ASP A 543 17.77 5.87 3.20
C ASP A 543 17.00 6.74 2.20
N VAL A 544 15.72 6.97 2.50
CA VAL A 544 14.83 7.80 1.69
C VAL A 544 14.93 9.25 2.15
N ARG A 545 15.53 10.12 1.33
CA ARG A 545 15.78 11.53 1.69
C ARG A 545 14.96 12.58 0.94
N THR A 546 14.32 12.20 -0.16
CA THR A 546 13.71 13.17 -1.08
C THR A 546 12.20 13.12 -1.03
N GLY A 547 11.55 14.29 -1.02
CA GLY A 547 10.09 14.38 -1.09
C GLY A 547 9.38 13.96 0.20
N ILE A 548 10.07 14.01 1.33
CA ILE A 548 9.58 13.59 2.65
C ILE A 548 9.28 14.75 3.60
N ASP A 549 9.45 16.00 3.13
CA ASP A 549 9.24 17.18 3.95
C ASP A 549 7.74 17.52 4.09
N ILE A 550 7.31 17.71 5.33
CA ILE A 550 6.01 18.21 5.72
C ILE A 550 6.22 19.54 6.44
N THR A 551 5.60 20.58 5.89
CA THR A 551 5.70 21.94 6.40
C THR A 551 4.40 22.32 7.09
N GLN A 552 4.51 22.86 8.29
CA GLN A 552 3.37 23.43 8.98
C GLN A 552 3.12 24.88 8.53
N GLU A 553 1.86 25.26 8.47
CA GLU A 553 1.41 26.63 8.19
C GLU A 553 0.54 27.12 9.35
N GLU A 554 0.52 28.43 9.60
CA GLU A 554 -0.42 28.98 10.57
C GLU A 554 -1.85 28.92 10.02
N PRO A 555 -2.84 28.50 10.84
CA PRO A 555 -4.24 28.59 10.48
C PRO A 555 -4.61 30.01 10.05
N ALA A 556 -5.49 30.12 9.05
CA ALA A 556 -6.08 31.42 8.72
C ALA A 556 -6.84 31.96 9.94
N HIS A 557 -6.65 33.23 10.26
CA HIS A 557 -7.42 33.89 11.31
C HIS A 557 -8.51 34.75 10.67
N TYR A 558 -9.78 34.40 10.91
CA TYR A 558 -10.92 35.18 10.45
C TYR A 558 -11.36 36.17 11.53
N VAL A 559 -11.59 37.42 11.14
CA VAL A 559 -12.18 38.45 12.00
C VAL A 559 -13.61 38.74 11.59
N GLY A 560 -14.34 39.54 12.37
CA GLY A 560 -15.74 39.87 12.05
C GLY A 560 -15.99 40.37 10.63
N SER A 561 -15.04 41.10 10.03
CA SER A 561 -15.14 41.57 8.64
C SER A 561 -15.00 40.50 7.56
N ASP A 562 -14.57 39.28 7.92
CA ASP A 562 -14.48 38.12 7.03
C ASP A 562 -15.69 37.19 7.15
N VAL A 563 -16.66 37.55 8.00
CA VAL A 563 -17.89 36.79 8.20
C VAL A 563 -18.99 37.37 7.32
N HIS A 564 -19.61 36.50 6.53
CA HIS A 564 -20.77 36.85 5.71
C HIS A 564 -21.99 36.08 6.19
N VAL A 565 -23.12 36.78 6.29
CA VAL A 565 -24.40 36.20 6.71
C VAL A 565 -25.41 36.29 5.57
N SER A 566 -25.84 35.14 5.06
CA SER A 566 -26.86 35.06 4.01
C SER A 566 -28.23 34.83 4.63
N TRP A 567 -29.06 35.87 4.65
CA TRP A 567 -30.38 35.86 5.29
C TRP A 567 -31.48 35.24 4.43
N ARG A 568 -32.39 34.54 5.10
CA ARG A 568 -33.67 34.09 4.55
C ARG A 568 -34.76 34.17 5.61
N ASN A 569 -36.01 34.34 5.17
CA ASN A 569 -37.15 34.35 6.07
C ASN A 569 -37.54 32.92 6.47
N LEU A 570 -37.86 32.74 7.76
CA LEU A 570 -38.51 31.53 8.24
C LEU A 570 -40.03 31.74 8.28
N PRO A 571 -40.84 30.67 8.09
CA PRO A 571 -42.28 30.78 8.22
C PRO A 571 -42.68 31.29 9.61
N LEU A 572 -43.63 32.22 9.64
CA LEU A 572 -44.39 32.52 10.86
C LEU A 572 -45.49 31.46 10.94
N ALA A 573 -45.61 30.75 12.07
CA ALA A 573 -46.67 29.77 12.23
C ALA A 573 -48.04 30.46 12.06
N LEU A 574 -48.83 29.98 11.09
CA LEU A 574 -50.18 30.48 10.84
C LEU A 574 -51.07 30.12 12.04
N GLY A 575 -51.34 31.08 12.92
CA GLY A 575 -52.40 30.96 13.91
C GLY A 575 -52.14 31.61 15.28
N ASP A 576 -50.91 31.66 15.79
CA ASP A 576 -50.74 31.80 17.25
C ASP A 576 -49.85 32.95 17.75
N VAL A 577 -49.08 33.65 16.92
CA VAL A 577 -48.21 34.73 17.43
C VAL A 577 -48.79 36.10 17.11
N GLN A 578 -49.69 36.60 17.97
CA GLN A 578 -50.35 37.91 17.81
C GLN A 578 -49.38 39.10 17.74
N ASP A 579 -48.10 38.88 18.09
CA ASP A 579 -47.04 39.88 18.19
C ASP A 579 -45.78 39.54 17.35
N ALA A 580 -45.85 38.60 16.40
CA ALA A 580 -44.72 38.27 15.54
C ALA A 580 -44.47 39.29 14.44
N VAL A 581 -43.27 39.89 14.42
CA VAL A 581 -42.84 40.77 13.33
C VAL A 581 -42.11 40.00 12.24
N PHE A 582 -41.13 39.18 12.61
CA PHE A 582 -40.38 38.33 11.67
C PHE A 582 -39.67 37.18 12.39
N ASN A 583 -39.34 36.14 11.62
CA ASN A 583 -38.30 35.17 11.93
C ASN A 583 -37.33 35.13 10.73
N LYS A 584 -36.02 35.26 10.96
CA LYS A 584 -34.98 35.21 9.93
C LYS A 584 -33.92 34.19 10.31
N ALA A 585 -33.40 33.46 9.34
CA ALA A 585 -32.25 32.58 9.49
C ALA A 585 -31.12 33.10 8.59
N GLY A 586 -29.93 33.29 9.17
CA GLY A 586 -28.74 33.77 8.50
C GLY A 586 -27.67 32.67 8.48
N ALA A 587 -27.39 32.12 7.31
CA ALA A 587 -26.30 31.16 7.16
C ALA A 587 -24.95 31.90 7.24
N VAL A 588 -24.09 31.47 8.15
CA VAL A 588 -22.78 32.05 8.45
C VAL A 588 -21.71 31.36 7.59
N SER A 589 -21.03 32.13 6.75
CA SER A 589 -19.87 31.66 5.99
C SER A 589 -18.64 32.49 6.31
N LEU A 590 -17.48 31.82 6.41
CA LEU A 590 -16.19 32.46 6.42
C LEU A 590 -15.80 32.74 4.97
N ALA A 591 -15.58 34.00 4.60
CA ALA A 591 -15.09 34.35 3.28
C ALA A 591 -14.08 35.50 3.42
N PRO A 592 -12.77 35.23 3.27
CA PRO A 592 -11.80 36.31 3.23
C PRO A 592 -12.10 37.18 2.01
N ARG A 593 -11.69 38.45 2.03
CA ARG A 593 -11.92 39.45 0.97
C ARG A 593 -11.55 39.02 -0.46
N THR A 594 -10.87 37.89 -0.65
CA THR A 594 -10.35 37.37 -1.91
C THR A 594 -10.95 36.03 -2.37
N GLY A 595 -11.98 35.46 -1.73
CA GLY A 595 -12.58 34.20 -2.21
C GLY A 595 -13.58 33.51 -1.29
N VAL A 596 -13.95 32.27 -1.63
CA VAL A 596 -14.77 31.37 -0.81
C VAL A 596 -13.88 30.80 0.30
N GLY A 597 -14.23 31.00 1.57
CA GLY A 597 -13.51 30.41 2.69
C GLY A 597 -14.00 28.99 3.03
N PRO A 598 -13.45 28.38 4.09
CA PRO A 598 -13.75 26.99 4.44
C PRO A 598 -15.18 26.82 4.93
N ALA A 599 -15.70 25.60 4.79
CA ALA A 599 -16.97 25.23 5.39
C ALA A 599 -16.88 25.26 6.92
N VAL A 600 -18.00 25.58 7.58
CA VAL A 600 -18.10 25.50 9.04
C VAL A 600 -18.55 24.09 9.40
N ARG A 601 -17.72 23.36 10.17
CA ARG A 601 -17.99 22.00 10.63
C ARG A 601 -18.71 21.97 11.97
N ARG A 602 -18.42 22.94 12.85
CA ARG A 602 -19.07 23.10 14.15
C ARG A 602 -19.25 24.57 14.48
N MET A 603 -20.35 24.89 15.15
CA MET A 603 -20.62 26.21 15.70
C MET A 603 -21.19 26.04 17.09
N SER A 604 -20.76 26.88 18.03
CA SER A 604 -21.38 26.97 19.34
C SER A 604 -21.40 28.42 19.80
N CYS A 605 -22.43 28.79 20.55
CA CYS A 605 -22.54 30.14 21.07
C CYS A 605 -22.73 30.16 22.59
N THR A 606 -22.04 31.10 23.24
CA THR A 606 -22.17 31.33 24.68
C THR A 606 -22.45 32.82 24.94
N PRO A 607 -23.60 33.17 25.55
CA PRO A 607 -24.75 32.31 25.83
C PRO A 607 -25.40 31.79 24.54
N ALA A 608 -26.28 30.79 24.65
CA ALA A 608 -26.97 30.19 23.50
C ALA A 608 -27.97 31.13 22.81
N GLY A 609 -28.27 32.29 23.42
CA GLY A 609 -29.12 33.33 22.85
C GLY A 609 -28.90 34.67 23.54
N ALA A 610 -29.21 35.76 22.86
CA ALA A 610 -29.20 37.12 23.40
C ALA A 610 -30.43 37.90 22.92
N MET A 611 -30.81 38.94 23.66
CA MET A 611 -32.00 39.74 23.38
C MET A 611 -31.68 41.24 23.47
N HIS A 612 -32.30 42.04 22.61
CA HIS A 612 -32.07 43.47 22.46
C HIS A 612 -33.38 44.23 22.22
N TRP A 613 -33.40 45.51 22.62
CA TRP A 613 -34.47 46.49 22.37
C TRP A 613 -33.85 47.75 21.75
N GLU A 614 -34.47 48.28 20.70
CA GLU A 614 -33.94 49.35 19.84
C GLU A 614 -33.48 50.60 20.60
N THR A 615 -34.25 51.03 21.61
CA THR A 615 -33.99 52.29 22.33
C THR A 615 -33.46 52.10 23.75
N LEU A 616 -33.35 50.85 24.23
CA LEU A 616 -32.96 50.47 25.60
C LEU A 616 -33.69 51.27 26.71
N MET A 617 -34.86 51.84 26.41
CA MET A 617 -35.69 52.54 27.37
C MET A 617 -36.65 51.55 28.04
N PRO A 618 -36.98 51.70 29.34
CA PRO A 618 -37.87 50.77 30.04
C PRO A 618 -39.25 50.55 29.40
N GLY A 619 -39.72 51.53 28.61
CA GLY A 619 -40.99 51.46 27.88
C GLY A 619 -40.89 50.87 26.47
N ASP A 620 -39.70 50.47 26.01
CA ASP A 620 -39.55 49.80 24.72
C ASP A 620 -40.15 48.39 24.78
N THR A 621 -41.03 48.09 23.83
CA THR A 621 -41.79 46.84 23.74
C THR A 621 -41.48 46.04 22.48
N ASN A 622 -40.45 46.43 21.71
CA ASN A 622 -40.15 45.84 20.40
C ASN A 622 -38.82 45.07 20.40
N PRO A 623 -38.71 43.93 21.11
CA PRO A 623 -37.44 43.24 21.15
C PRO A 623 -37.12 42.45 19.88
N CYS A 624 -35.82 42.23 19.70
CA CYS A 624 -35.29 41.16 18.86
C CYS A 624 -34.45 40.21 19.72
N ALA A 625 -34.61 38.91 19.48
CA ALA A 625 -33.80 37.87 20.07
C ALA A 625 -33.00 37.14 19.00
N MET A 626 -31.81 36.67 19.38
CA MET A 626 -30.95 35.83 18.58
C MET A 626 -30.75 34.44 19.22
N GLY A 627 -30.58 33.44 18.37
CA GLY A 627 -30.21 32.07 18.71
C GLY A 627 -29.35 31.48 17.58
N PHE A 628 -28.97 30.21 17.68
CA PHE A 628 -28.15 29.57 16.65
C PHE A 628 -28.54 28.12 16.35
N ALA A 629 -28.15 27.61 15.20
CA ALA A 629 -28.19 26.18 14.89
C ALA A 629 -26.81 25.72 14.39
N GLU A 630 -26.43 24.50 14.77
CA GLU A 630 -25.18 23.89 14.32
C GLU A 630 -25.24 23.50 12.83
N PRO A 631 -24.10 23.47 12.12
CA PRO A 631 -24.05 22.94 10.76
C PRO A 631 -24.69 21.55 10.66
N GLY A 632 -25.57 21.37 9.68
CA GLY A 632 -26.29 20.11 9.44
C GLY A 632 -27.46 19.83 10.39
N SER A 633 -27.65 20.62 11.44
CA SER A 633 -28.80 20.50 12.35
C SER A 633 -29.97 21.37 11.89
N LYS A 634 -31.19 20.94 12.22
CA LYS A 634 -32.38 21.80 12.18
C LYS A 634 -32.70 22.41 13.54
N ASP A 635 -32.16 21.87 14.62
CA ASP A 635 -32.53 22.29 15.97
C ASP A 635 -31.92 23.65 16.28
N ILE A 636 -32.76 24.57 16.73
CA ILE A 636 -32.35 25.92 17.08
C ILE A 636 -32.11 25.98 18.58
N HIS A 637 -30.87 26.29 18.94
CA HIS A 637 -30.43 26.54 20.30
C HIS A 637 -30.66 28.02 20.63
N CYS A 638 -31.43 28.25 21.69
CA CYS A 638 -31.64 29.55 22.30
C CYS A 638 -31.77 29.35 23.81
N GLN A 639 -31.43 30.37 24.61
CA GLN A 639 -31.66 30.28 26.05
C GLN A 639 -33.16 30.08 26.33
N ARG A 640 -33.49 29.13 27.21
CA ARG A 640 -34.86 28.70 27.49
C ARG A 640 -35.81 29.86 27.82
N ASP A 641 -35.37 30.81 28.64
CA ASP A 641 -36.22 31.94 29.05
C ASP A 641 -36.52 32.88 27.87
N ILE A 642 -35.53 33.10 26.99
CA ILE A 642 -35.73 33.83 25.73
C ILE A 642 -36.66 33.04 24.81
N ALA A 643 -36.45 31.73 24.69
CA ALA A 643 -37.23 30.87 23.81
C ALA A 643 -38.72 30.85 24.18
N LEU A 644 -39.03 30.78 25.47
CA LEU A 644 -40.40 30.83 25.98
C LEU A 644 -41.02 32.22 25.83
N LEU A 645 -40.28 33.28 26.16
CA LEU A 645 -40.80 34.65 26.10
C LEU A 645 -41.07 35.11 24.67
N MET A 646 -40.21 34.74 23.73
CA MET A 646 -40.29 35.16 22.33
C MET A 646 -41.12 34.20 21.46
N GLU A 647 -41.55 33.06 22.00
CA GLU A 647 -42.04 31.92 21.21
C GLU A 647 -41.07 31.64 20.05
N PHE A 648 -39.80 31.46 20.41
CA PHE A 648 -38.70 31.33 19.47
C PHE A 648 -38.85 30.02 18.69
N PRO A 649 -38.65 30.00 17.36
CA PRO A 649 -38.79 28.78 16.59
C PRO A 649 -37.83 27.69 17.11
N ALA A 650 -38.36 26.49 17.31
CA ALA A 650 -37.58 25.36 17.80
C ALA A 650 -36.69 24.74 16.70
N THR A 651 -37.11 24.85 15.43
CA THR A 651 -36.43 24.22 14.30
C THR A 651 -36.38 25.10 13.05
N LEU A 652 -35.32 24.95 12.27
CA LEU A 652 -35.21 25.43 10.90
C LEU A 652 -36.10 24.58 9.95
N ASP A 653 -36.53 25.18 8.85
CA ASP A 653 -37.21 24.49 7.75
C ASP A 653 -36.28 23.51 7.01
N ARG A 654 -34.99 23.87 6.87
CA ARG A 654 -33.92 23.01 6.33
C ARG A 654 -32.61 23.19 7.12
N ALA A 655 -31.80 22.13 7.14
CA ALA A 655 -30.46 22.16 7.69
C ALA A 655 -29.47 22.78 6.70
N GLU A 656 -28.44 23.45 7.19
CA GLU A 656 -27.34 24.02 6.39
C GLU A 656 -26.06 23.22 6.69
N PRO A 657 -25.65 22.24 5.86
CA PRO A 657 -24.62 21.25 6.21
C PRO A 657 -23.19 21.81 6.34
N TYR A 658 -22.93 22.98 5.75
CA TYR A 658 -21.58 23.57 5.66
C TYR A 658 -21.48 24.96 6.31
N SER A 659 -22.52 25.37 7.04
CA SER A 659 -22.63 26.70 7.63
C SER A 659 -23.36 26.61 8.96
N GLY A 660 -22.84 27.32 9.96
CA GLY A 660 -23.64 27.60 11.15
C GLY A 660 -24.77 28.58 10.82
N VAL A 661 -25.84 28.61 11.60
CA VAL A 661 -26.97 29.52 11.34
C VAL A 661 -27.22 30.39 12.56
N ILE A 662 -27.28 31.71 12.37
CA ILE A 662 -27.84 32.64 13.35
C ILE A 662 -29.32 32.84 13.05
N VAL A 663 -30.17 32.73 14.06
CA VAL A 663 -31.62 32.94 13.93
C VAL A 663 -31.98 34.23 14.64
N LEU A 664 -32.73 35.12 13.98
CA LEU A 664 -33.28 36.33 14.56
C LEU A 664 -34.80 36.24 14.64
N CYS A 665 -35.35 36.69 15.76
CA CYS A 665 -36.77 36.63 16.07
C CYS A 665 -37.23 37.99 16.60
N GLY A 666 -38.08 38.69 15.85
CA GLY A 666 -38.62 39.99 16.22
C GLY A 666 -40.05 39.89 16.76
N ARG A 667 -40.33 40.55 17.88
CA ARG A 667 -41.67 40.60 18.51
C ARG A 667 -42.07 42.02 18.90
N THR A 668 -43.36 42.21 19.18
CA THR A 668 -43.94 43.40 19.82
C THR A 668 -44.54 43.07 21.19
N GLY A 669 -44.89 44.09 21.97
CA GLY A 669 -45.62 43.91 23.23
C GLY A 669 -44.80 43.37 24.42
N ILE A 670 -43.51 43.09 24.26
CA ILE A 670 -42.65 42.54 25.32
C ILE A 670 -41.76 43.67 25.88
N PRO A 671 -42.06 44.22 27.07
CA PRO A 671 -41.33 45.34 27.62
C PRO A 671 -39.92 44.95 28.08
N MET A 672 -38.99 45.90 27.97
CA MET A 672 -37.65 45.76 28.57
C MET A 672 -37.71 45.64 30.09
N ALA A 673 -38.60 46.40 30.74
CA ALA A 673 -38.80 46.34 32.18
C ALA A 673 -39.27 44.94 32.62
N GLY A 674 -38.58 44.35 33.60
CA GLY A 674 -38.83 42.99 34.10
C GLY A 674 -38.05 41.87 33.39
N ASN A 675 -37.36 42.17 32.28
CA ASN A 675 -36.57 41.21 31.50
C ASN A 675 -35.06 41.50 31.57
N GLU A 676 -34.60 42.23 32.60
CA GLU A 676 -33.22 42.75 32.65
C GLU A 676 -32.14 41.70 32.88
N LYS A 677 -32.53 40.50 33.31
CA LYS A 677 -31.62 39.39 33.63
C LYS A 677 -31.31 38.49 32.42
N LEU A 678 -32.03 38.64 31.31
CA LEU A 678 -31.75 37.88 30.09
C LEU A 678 -30.41 38.36 29.49
N PRO A 679 -29.62 37.48 28.86
CA PRO A 679 -28.41 37.93 28.19
C PRO A 679 -28.70 38.97 27.13
N ARG A 680 -27.86 40.01 27.12
CA ARG A 680 -28.07 41.19 26.28
C ARG A 680 -27.02 41.30 25.20
N ASP A 681 -27.49 41.82 24.07
CA ASP A 681 -26.75 42.48 23.01
C ASP A 681 -25.72 41.64 22.23
N ARG A 682 -25.12 40.59 22.83
CA ARG A 682 -24.02 39.83 22.22
C ARG A 682 -23.98 38.35 22.61
N MET A 683 -23.42 37.55 21.72
CA MET A 683 -23.06 36.14 21.92
C MET A 683 -21.62 35.93 21.47
N ALA A 684 -20.82 35.25 22.29
CA ALA A 684 -19.54 34.70 21.82
C ALA A 684 -19.85 33.51 20.91
N VAL A 685 -19.19 33.44 19.75
CA VAL A 685 -19.37 32.41 18.73
C VAL A 685 -18.04 31.70 18.52
N THR A 686 -18.00 30.40 18.80
CA THR A 686 -16.86 29.55 18.48
C THR A 686 -17.20 28.74 17.24
N LEU A 687 -16.43 28.94 16.17
CA LEU A 687 -16.53 28.20 14.91
C LEU A 687 -15.36 27.24 14.76
N LEU A 688 -15.62 26.02 14.30
CA LEU A 688 -14.60 25.09 13.85
C LEU A 688 -14.77 24.89 12.35
N ASP A 689 -13.75 25.22 11.56
CA ASP A 689 -13.81 25.09 10.12
C ASP A 689 -13.53 23.64 9.62
N SER A 690 -13.67 23.42 8.31
CA SER A 690 -13.46 22.12 7.68
C SER A 690 -12.03 21.61 7.80
N TYR A 691 -11.06 22.50 7.99
CA TYR A 691 -9.64 22.19 8.22
C TYR A 691 -9.30 21.96 9.70
N GLY A 692 -10.27 22.13 10.62
CA GLY A 692 -10.09 21.94 12.06
C GLY A 692 -9.52 23.15 12.80
N SER A 693 -9.50 24.32 12.16
CA SER A 693 -9.08 25.56 12.80
C SER A 693 -10.25 26.19 13.54
N GLU A 694 -9.97 26.64 14.75
CA GLU A 694 -10.96 27.20 15.67
C GLU A 694 -10.90 28.73 15.61
N HIS A 695 -12.07 29.35 15.52
CA HIS A 695 -12.23 30.81 15.40
C HIS A 695 -13.17 31.27 16.50
N GLU A 696 -12.70 32.21 17.31
CA GLU A 696 -13.51 32.89 18.33
C GLU A 696 -13.92 34.26 17.80
N LEU A 697 -15.23 34.46 17.68
CA LEU A 697 -15.85 35.68 17.17
C LEU A 697 -16.91 36.16 18.16
N THR A 698 -17.33 37.42 18.06
CA THR A 698 -18.52 37.90 18.77
C THR A 698 -19.57 38.30 17.76
N VAL A 699 -20.82 37.88 17.95
CA VAL A 699 -21.97 38.46 17.24
C VAL A 699 -22.71 39.39 18.17
N GLN A 700 -23.05 40.59 17.71
CA GLN A 700 -23.79 41.57 18.51
C GLN A 700 -24.84 42.31 17.68
N PHE A 701 -25.84 42.86 18.35
CA PHE A 701 -26.81 43.77 17.72
C PHE A 701 -26.16 45.12 17.41
N VAL A 702 -26.47 45.68 16.24
CA VAL A 702 -25.98 47.00 15.84
C VAL A 702 -26.75 48.07 16.61
N ASN A 703 -26.02 48.92 17.33
CA ASN A 703 -26.62 49.93 18.20
C ASN A 703 -27.55 50.89 17.41
N GLY A 704 -28.74 51.15 17.95
CA GLY A 704 -29.76 51.98 17.32
C GLY A 704 -30.54 51.29 16.20
N THR A 705 -30.36 49.98 16.01
CA THR A 705 -31.17 49.15 15.11
C THR A 705 -31.80 48.02 15.91
N ARG A 706 -32.96 47.53 15.46
CA ARG A 706 -33.64 46.42 16.12
C ARG A 706 -33.16 45.06 15.62
N ASP A 707 -33.02 44.89 14.31
CA ASP A 707 -32.86 43.59 13.66
C ASP A 707 -31.60 43.45 12.80
N GLU A 708 -30.62 44.32 13.00
CA GLU A 708 -29.30 44.19 12.39
C GLU A 708 -28.30 43.67 13.42
N ILE A 709 -27.42 42.78 12.96
CA ILE A 709 -26.33 42.22 13.74
C ILE A 709 -25.01 42.39 12.97
N GLU A 710 -23.92 42.46 13.72
CA GLU A 710 -22.57 42.47 13.19
C GLU A 710 -21.71 41.42 13.91
N PHE A 711 -20.74 40.88 13.19
CA PHE A 711 -19.66 40.10 13.78
C PHE A 711 -18.47 41.02 14.06
N VAL A 712 -17.88 40.88 15.24
CA VAL A 712 -16.76 41.70 15.74
C VAL A 712 -15.54 40.83 16.02
#